data_AF-A0A290X0H6-F1
#
_entry.id   AF-A0A290X0H6-F1
#
_cell.length_a   1.000
_cell.length_b   1.000
_cell.length_c   1.000
_cell.angle_alpha   90.00
_cell.angle_beta   90.00
_cell.angle_gamma   90.00
#
_symmetry.space_group_name_H-M   'P 1'
#
loop_
_entity.id
_entity.type
_entity.pdbx_description
1 polymer ?
#
loop_
_entity_poly.entity_id
_entity_poly.type
_entity_poly.pdbx_seq_one_letter_code
_entity_poly.pdbx_strand_id
1 'polypeptide(L)'
;MEESTTHDSLANHGLLPGLAALLEGNAGCADICIAVLDGPVDTSHPCFAGANLQLLDTLATGSSGNGRASQHGTHVASIIFGQPGSPVTGLAPRCRGLILPIFADRADGALTQCTQLDLARAITQAVEHGAHIINVSGGELSDSGAADGLLQKAIQLCHERNVLLVAAAGNDGCDCLHIPASIEYTLVVGALDRQGAPMPNSNWGEAYRARGIMAPGTDILGAAPAGRVLVNSGTSFATPIVSAIAALLLCRQHQHGDRPDPRGVCSALLQSATRCNTNGELDCRRLLTGTLNVPGATQLILLKGKIEMSDDTVIEASPANADTSAQAHPLSVPMRETPSLANLAAPSGATRQGISASGIDASDCGCGGGAAKGPTLVYALGNLGIDFGSEARHDSFVQAMPPGRNNPDDPQQLIEFLRAKPYFRQSLTWTVNLDATPIYAIVPVGPYADLTYELLFEAFVGTIDGKVVMNSFPGVIAGAARLMSGQVVPVIQPAIRGMFSWNVPELISSLMAAQDNQELNSDNTGARLENFLNRIYYDFRNLGVTGMDRALNFSATNAMQAAEMLAKTTGMQLDTIVVQQSPVCRPGSECYDIIMTFFNPENLQVANTVARFAVDVSDVIPVSVGPVRYWSQR
;
A
#
# COMPACT_ATOMS: atom_id res chain seq x y z
N MET A 1 -38.49 -29.97 -14.18
CA MET A 1 -37.62 -29.16 -13.31
C MET A 1 -36.84 -28.29 -14.25
N GLU A 2 -37.19 -27.01 -14.34
CA GLU A 2 -36.56 -26.06 -15.27
C GLU A 2 -35.08 -25.90 -14.91
N GLU A 3 -34.20 -26.14 -15.88
CA GLU A 3 -32.76 -26.02 -15.75
C GLU A 3 -32.38 -24.54 -15.61
N SER A 4 -32.14 -24.10 -14.37
CA SER A 4 -31.59 -22.78 -14.09
C SER A 4 -30.15 -22.71 -14.57
N THR A 5 -29.90 -22.01 -15.68
CA THR A 5 -28.54 -21.75 -16.18
C THR A 5 -27.91 -20.55 -15.46
N THR A 6 -26.58 -20.46 -15.43
CA THR A 6 -25.81 -19.28 -14.98
C THR A 6 -26.28 -18.00 -15.66
N HIS A 7 -26.61 -18.10 -16.97
CA HIS A 7 -27.16 -17.03 -17.76
C HIS A 7 -28.54 -16.58 -17.24
N ASP A 8 -29.43 -17.53 -16.96
CA ASP A 8 -30.77 -17.25 -16.43
C ASP A 8 -30.73 -16.70 -14.99
N SER A 9 -29.79 -17.16 -14.15
CA SER A 9 -29.60 -16.62 -12.80
C SER A 9 -29.13 -15.16 -12.83
N LEU A 10 -28.18 -14.81 -13.70
CA LEU A 10 -27.61 -13.45 -13.79
C LEU A 10 -28.52 -12.47 -14.56
N ALA A 11 -29.23 -12.95 -15.59
CA ALA A 11 -30.13 -12.14 -16.41
C ALA A 11 -31.54 -11.99 -15.81
N ASN A 12 -32.14 -13.05 -15.23
CA ASN A 12 -33.52 -12.99 -14.71
C ASN A 12 -33.65 -12.33 -13.33
N HIS A 13 -32.55 -12.20 -12.58
CA HIS A 13 -32.55 -11.47 -11.30
C HIS A 13 -32.22 -9.97 -11.43
N GLY A 14 -32.03 -9.44 -12.64
CA GLY A 14 -31.81 -8.01 -12.87
C GLY A 14 -30.47 -7.47 -12.34
N LEU A 15 -29.55 -8.35 -11.96
CA LEU A 15 -28.25 -8.00 -11.38
C LEU A 15 -27.22 -7.53 -12.42
N LEU A 16 -27.40 -7.92 -13.68
CA LEU A 16 -26.63 -7.40 -14.83
C LEU A 16 -27.57 -6.96 -15.95
N PRO A 17 -28.18 -5.77 -15.83
CA PRO A 17 -28.97 -5.18 -16.90
C PRO A 17 -28.16 -5.15 -18.20
N GLY A 18 -28.77 -5.51 -19.34
CA GLY A 18 -28.13 -5.45 -20.65
C GLY A 18 -27.20 -6.61 -21.02
N LEU A 19 -26.98 -7.59 -20.14
CA LEU A 19 -26.15 -8.77 -20.46
C LEU A 19 -26.71 -9.57 -21.64
N ALA A 20 -28.04 -9.81 -21.66
CA ALA A 20 -28.69 -10.53 -22.75
C ALA A 20 -28.49 -9.82 -24.12
N ALA A 21 -28.56 -8.48 -24.14
CA ALA A 21 -28.34 -7.70 -25.34
C ALA A 21 -26.87 -7.72 -25.79
N LEU A 22 -25.91 -7.79 -24.86
CA LEU A 22 -24.49 -7.94 -25.20
C LEU A 22 -24.21 -9.34 -25.79
N LEU A 23 -24.92 -10.37 -25.33
CA LEU A 23 -24.75 -11.75 -25.79
C LEU A 23 -25.47 -12.06 -27.11
N GLU A 24 -26.45 -11.25 -27.50
CA GLU A 24 -27.21 -11.42 -28.75
C GLU A 24 -26.27 -11.31 -29.97
N GLY A 25 -26.04 -12.44 -30.64
CA GLY A 25 -25.09 -12.53 -31.76
C GLY A 25 -23.62 -12.47 -31.36
N ASN A 26 -23.29 -12.53 -30.06
CA ASN A 26 -21.93 -12.43 -29.54
C ASN A 26 -21.73 -13.38 -28.35
N ALA A 27 -21.36 -14.63 -28.64
CA ALA A 27 -21.01 -15.64 -27.63
C ALA A 27 -19.49 -15.68 -27.36
N GLY A 28 -18.78 -14.58 -27.62
CA GLY A 28 -17.32 -14.51 -27.69
C GLY A 28 -16.78 -14.78 -29.10
N CYS A 29 -15.46 -14.61 -29.25
CA CYS A 29 -14.75 -14.69 -30.52
C CYS A 29 -13.38 -15.34 -30.31
N ALA A 30 -12.99 -16.23 -31.22
CA ALA A 30 -11.82 -17.08 -31.06
C ALA A 30 -10.49 -16.32 -31.02
N ASP A 31 -10.46 -15.11 -31.58
CA ASP A 31 -9.28 -14.24 -31.62
C ASP A 31 -9.01 -13.55 -30.27
N ILE A 32 -10.02 -13.48 -29.38
CA ILE A 32 -9.85 -12.93 -28.03
C ILE A 32 -9.49 -14.07 -27.08
N CYS A 33 -8.38 -13.85 -26.37
CA CYS A 33 -7.77 -14.83 -25.48
C CYS A 33 -7.86 -14.38 -24.03
N ILE A 34 -8.40 -15.24 -23.17
CA ILE A 34 -8.51 -15.01 -21.72
C ILE A 34 -7.64 -16.04 -21.01
N ALA A 35 -6.68 -15.59 -20.21
CA ALA A 35 -5.90 -16.45 -19.34
C ALA A 35 -6.55 -16.54 -17.95
N VAL A 36 -6.66 -17.74 -17.41
CA VAL A 36 -7.15 -18.01 -16.06
C VAL A 36 -5.98 -18.53 -15.23
N LEU A 37 -5.55 -17.71 -14.26
CA LEU A 37 -4.50 -18.05 -13.31
C LEU A 37 -5.18 -18.46 -11.99
N ASP A 38 -5.31 -19.77 -11.78
CA ASP A 38 -6.07 -20.35 -10.67
C ASP A 38 -5.53 -21.73 -10.27
N GLY A 39 -6.33 -22.64 -9.69
CA GLY A 39 -5.96 -24.05 -9.56
C GLY A 39 -6.14 -24.84 -10.86
N PRO A 40 -5.72 -26.12 -10.89
CA PRO A 40 -5.82 -26.96 -12.08
C PRO A 40 -7.28 -27.20 -12.50
N VAL A 41 -7.60 -26.96 -13.76
CA VAL A 41 -8.97 -27.13 -14.30
C VAL A 41 -9.21 -28.56 -14.76
N ASP A 42 -10.33 -29.16 -14.35
CA ASP A 42 -10.84 -30.41 -14.93
C ASP A 42 -11.43 -30.16 -16.32
N THR A 43 -10.57 -30.18 -17.34
CA THR A 43 -10.96 -30.00 -18.75
C THR A 43 -11.78 -31.16 -19.30
N SER A 44 -11.89 -32.28 -18.58
CA SER A 44 -12.76 -33.41 -18.96
C SER A 44 -14.22 -33.20 -18.57
N HIS A 45 -14.51 -32.17 -17.76
CA HIS A 45 -15.87 -31.84 -17.36
C HIS A 45 -16.76 -31.56 -18.60
N PRO A 46 -18.00 -32.09 -18.68
CA PRO A 46 -18.85 -31.96 -19.87
C PRO A 46 -19.12 -30.51 -20.31
N CYS A 47 -19.04 -29.54 -19.40
CA CYS A 47 -19.21 -28.12 -19.74
C CYS A 47 -18.10 -27.55 -20.63
N PHE A 48 -16.93 -28.17 -20.68
CA PHE A 48 -15.84 -27.72 -21.54
C PHE A 48 -15.80 -28.47 -22.88
N ALA A 49 -16.77 -29.35 -23.16
CA ALA A 49 -16.82 -30.09 -24.41
C ALA A 49 -17.02 -29.15 -25.61
N GLY A 50 -15.94 -28.88 -26.36
CA GLY A 50 -15.93 -27.93 -27.48
C GLY A 50 -15.32 -26.56 -27.14
N ALA A 51 -14.96 -26.31 -25.89
CA ALA A 51 -14.22 -25.10 -25.49
C ALA A 51 -12.78 -25.13 -26.02
N ASN A 52 -12.28 -23.99 -26.49
CA ASN A 52 -10.89 -23.85 -26.96
C ASN A 52 -9.95 -23.53 -25.79
N LEU A 53 -9.64 -24.54 -24.97
CA LEU A 53 -8.79 -24.40 -23.79
C LEU A 53 -7.40 -25.01 -24.02
N GLN A 54 -6.36 -24.23 -23.72
CA GLN A 54 -4.98 -24.67 -23.72
C GLN A 54 -4.44 -24.63 -22.28
N LEU A 55 -3.96 -25.77 -21.79
CA LEU A 55 -3.29 -25.87 -20.50
C LEU A 55 -1.80 -25.53 -20.69
N LEU A 56 -1.27 -24.64 -19.84
CA LEU A 56 0.15 -24.30 -19.83
C LEU A 56 0.79 -24.76 -18.52
N ASP A 57 2.00 -25.31 -18.64
CA ASP A 57 2.77 -25.74 -17.48
C ASP A 57 3.30 -24.52 -16.71
N THR A 58 3.17 -24.59 -15.39
CA THR A 58 3.68 -23.61 -14.44
C THR A 58 4.48 -24.33 -13.35
N LEU A 59 4.96 -23.58 -12.35
CA LEU A 59 5.66 -24.16 -11.20
C LEU A 59 4.70 -24.78 -10.17
N ALA A 60 3.39 -24.54 -10.29
CA ALA A 60 2.39 -25.21 -9.48
C ALA A 60 2.23 -26.65 -9.98
N THR A 61 2.97 -27.59 -9.37
CA THR A 61 2.87 -29.01 -9.69
C THR A 61 1.55 -29.55 -9.14
N GLY A 62 0.56 -29.81 -10.01
CA GLY A 62 -0.70 -30.43 -9.61
C GLY A 62 -1.58 -30.79 -10.80
N SER A 63 -2.17 -31.98 -10.78
CA SER A 63 -3.19 -32.40 -11.74
C SER A 63 -4.58 -31.99 -11.27
N SER A 64 -5.53 -31.86 -12.19
CA SER A 64 -6.95 -31.72 -11.82
C SER A 64 -7.40 -32.90 -10.96
N GLY A 65 -8.17 -32.62 -9.92
CA GLY A 65 -8.59 -33.60 -8.92
C GLY A 65 -9.71 -33.06 -8.04
N ASN A 66 -10.07 -33.77 -6.97
CA ASN A 66 -11.15 -33.33 -6.08
C ASN A 66 -10.72 -32.35 -4.99
N GLY A 67 -9.50 -31.81 -5.05
CA GLY A 67 -8.99 -30.86 -4.07
C GLY A 67 -9.58 -29.45 -4.24
N ARG A 68 -9.27 -28.57 -3.28
CA ARG A 68 -9.83 -27.22 -3.19
C ARG A 68 -9.36 -26.34 -4.35
N ALA A 69 -8.09 -26.41 -4.75
CA ALA A 69 -7.55 -25.63 -5.85
C ALA A 69 -8.24 -26.03 -7.16
N SER A 70 -8.35 -27.34 -7.42
CA SER A 70 -8.97 -27.80 -8.65
C SER A 70 -10.48 -27.56 -8.71
N GLN A 71 -11.18 -27.67 -7.58
CA GLN A 71 -12.59 -27.25 -7.48
C GLN A 71 -12.77 -25.77 -7.80
N HIS A 72 -11.92 -24.91 -7.24
CA HIS A 72 -11.97 -23.46 -7.45
C HIS A 72 -11.66 -23.10 -8.92
N GLY A 73 -10.56 -23.60 -9.47
CA GLY A 73 -10.16 -23.32 -10.85
C GLY A 73 -11.18 -23.80 -11.88
N THR A 74 -11.73 -25.00 -11.69
CA THR A 74 -12.79 -25.55 -12.56
C THR A 74 -14.04 -24.69 -12.53
N HIS A 75 -14.44 -24.22 -11.33
CA HIS A 75 -15.59 -23.34 -11.17
C HIS A 75 -15.35 -22.01 -11.90
N VAL A 76 -14.24 -21.34 -11.62
CA VAL A 76 -13.87 -20.05 -12.24
C VAL A 76 -13.82 -20.15 -13.76
N ALA A 77 -13.14 -21.18 -14.30
CA ALA A 77 -13.04 -21.38 -15.75
C ALA A 77 -14.42 -21.63 -16.40
N SER A 78 -15.33 -22.34 -15.71
CA SER A 78 -16.66 -22.64 -16.26
C SER A 78 -17.58 -21.43 -16.39
N ILE A 79 -17.44 -20.43 -15.52
CA ILE A 79 -18.18 -19.15 -15.61
C ILE A 79 -17.82 -18.43 -16.91
N ILE A 80 -16.57 -18.57 -17.37
CA ILE A 80 -16.09 -17.94 -18.61
C ILE A 80 -16.42 -18.82 -19.82
N PHE A 81 -16.02 -20.09 -19.81
CA PHE A 81 -15.92 -20.92 -21.01
C PHE A 81 -16.94 -22.06 -21.12
N GLY A 82 -17.84 -22.22 -20.15
CA GLY A 82 -18.85 -23.27 -20.16
C GLY A 82 -19.70 -23.24 -21.44
N GLN A 83 -19.77 -24.34 -22.17
CA GLN A 83 -20.38 -24.35 -23.48
C GLN A 83 -21.93 -24.27 -23.40
N PRO A 84 -22.59 -23.62 -24.38
CA PRO A 84 -24.05 -23.59 -24.44
C PRO A 84 -24.65 -24.99 -24.49
N GLY A 85 -25.73 -25.21 -23.76
CA GLY A 85 -26.41 -26.52 -23.69
C GLY A 85 -25.68 -27.57 -22.83
N SER A 86 -24.64 -27.16 -22.10
CA SER A 86 -23.96 -27.99 -21.10
C SER A 86 -24.48 -27.69 -19.68
N PRO A 87 -24.09 -28.48 -18.65
CA PRO A 87 -24.54 -28.26 -17.28
C PRO A 87 -24.21 -26.87 -16.71
N VAL A 88 -23.22 -26.17 -17.28
CA VAL A 88 -22.86 -24.79 -16.92
C VAL A 88 -22.60 -24.01 -18.20
N THR A 89 -23.40 -22.98 -18.45
CA THR A 89 -23.21 -22.08 -19.59
C THR A 89 -22.41 -20.86 -19.15
N GLY A 90 -21.19 -20.73 -19.65
CA GLY A 90 -20.32 -19.59 -19.42
C GLY A 90 -20.72 -18.39 -20.28
N LEU A 91 -20.12 -17.24 -19.97
CA LEU A 91 -20.44 -15.97 -20.61
C LEU A 91 -19.70 -15.74 -21.94
N ALA A 92 -18.47 -16.27 -22.08
CA ALA A 92 -17.64 -16.11 -23.27
C ALA A 92 -17.18 -17.48 -23.83
N PRO A 93 -18.10 -18.41 -24.13
CA PRO A 93 -17.76 -19.80 -24.48
C PRO A 93 -16.94 -19.95 -25.76
N ARG A 94 -16.96 -18.98 -26.67
CA ARG A 94 -16.22 -19.04 -27.94
C ARG A 94 -14.85 -18.35 -27.92
N CYS A 95 -14.48 -17.73 -26.80
CA CYS A 95 -13.13 -17.15 -26.65
C CYS A 95 -12.08 -18.25 -26.48
N ARG A 96 -10.84 -17.96 -26.86
CA ARG A 96 -9.69 -18.82 -26.55
C ARG A 96 -9.37 -18.72 -25.05
N GLY A 97 -9.15 -19.84 -24.39
CA GLY A 97 -8.77 -19.91 -22.98
C GLY A 97 -7.36 -20.44 -22.78
N LEU A 98 -6.57 -19.75 -21.95
CA LEU A 98 -5.32 -20.28 -21.40
C LEU A 98 -5.56 -20.62 -19.94
N ILE A 99 -5.22 -21.83 -19.52
CA ILE A 99 -5.31 -22.25 -18.12
C ILE A 99 -3.89 -22.37 -17.57
N LEU A 100 -3.56 -21.54 -16.58
CA LEU A 100 -2.25 -21.51 -15.93
C LEU A 100 -2.44 -21.77 -14.43
N PRO A 101 -2.17 -23.00 -13.95
CA PRO A 101 -2.26 -23.28 -12.53
C PRO A 101 -1.25 -22.42 -11.72
N ILE A 102 -1.68 -21.72 -10.69
CA ILE A 102 -0.82 -21.00 -9.74
C ILE A 102 -1.03 -21.50 -8.30
N PHE A 103 -2.15 -22.19 -8.06
CA PHE A 103 -2.42 -22.92 -6.83
C PHE A 103 -2.39 -24.42 -7.12
N ALA A 104 -1.98 -25.23 -6.15
CA ALA A 104 -2.00 -26.69 -6.27
C ALA A 104 -2.51 -27.33 -4.98
N ASP A 105 -3.22 -28.44 -5.13
CA ASP A 105 -3.66 -29.27 -4.00
C ASP A 105 -2.50 -30.12 -3.49
N ARG A 106 -2.24 -30.06 -2.18
CA ARG A 106 -1.25 -30.92 -1.51
C ARG A 106 -1.88 -32.24 -1.12
N ALA A 107 -1.05 -33.28 -0.97
CA ALA A 107 -1.49 -34.62 -0.56
C ALA A 107 -2.13 -34.66 0.85
N ASP A 108 -1.79 -33.68 1.71
CA ASP A 108 -2.36 -33.49 3.05
C ASP A 108 -3.71 -32.73 3.03
N GLY A 109 -4.22 -32.36 1.84
CA GLY A 109 -5.46 -31.60 1.67
C GLY A 109 -5.31 -30.08 1.83
N ALA A 110 -4.12 -29.58 2.12
CA ALA A 110 -3.84 -28.14 2.16
C ALA A 110 -3.59 -27.57 0.74
N LEU A 111 -3.68 -26.24 0.62
CA LEU A 111 -3.34 -25.53 -0.61
C LEU A 111 -1.85 -25.18 -0.60
N THR A 112 -1.16 -25.45 -1.71
CA THR A 112 0.12 -24.83 -2.01
C THR A 112 -0.15 -23.36 -2.34
N GLN A 113 0.39 -22.46 -1.52
CA GLN A 113 0.25 -21.02 -1.71
C GLN A 113 0.99 -20.59 -2.98
N CYS A 114 0.42 -19.66 -3.72
CA CYS A 114 1.09 -19.01 -4.84
C CYS A 114 2.01 -17.92 -4.29
N THR A 115 3.31 -18.00 -4.55
CA THR A 115 4.20 -16.88 -4.24
C THR A 115 3.99 -15.74 -5.26
N GLN A 116 4.34 -14.51 -4.89
CA GLN A 116 4.29 -13.38 -5.82
C GLN A 116 5.22 -13.58 -7.03
N LEU A 117 6.32 -14.31 -6.87
CA LEU A 117 7.22 -14.70 -7.96
C LEU A 117 6.56 -15.67 -8.94
N ASP A 118 5.83 -16.66 -8.44
CA ASP A 118 5.11 -17.63 -9.29
C ASP A 118 3.98 -16.94 -10.05
N LEU A 119 3.27 -16.02 -9.39
CA LEU A 119 2.26 -15.18 -10.03
C LEU A 119 2.88 -14.31 -11.13
N ALA A 120 4.02 -13.66 -10.87
CA ALA A 120 4.72 -12.83 -11.84
C ALA A 120 5.15 -13.63 -13.09
N ARG A 121 5.62 -14.87 -12.89
CA ARG A 121 5.97 -15.80 -13.98
C ARG A 121 4.76 -16.21 -14.79
N ALA A 122 3.66 -16.60 -14.13
CA ALA A 122 2.42 -16.99 -14.81
C ALA A 122 1.81 -15.81 -15.59
N ILE A 123 1.83 -14.60 -15.04
CA ILE A 123 1.39 -13.39 -15.75
C ILE A 123 2.23 -13.17 -17.00
N THR A 124 3.56 -13.22 -16.88
CA THR A 124 4.47 -13.05 -18.02
C THR A 124 4.21 -14.10 -19.10
N GLN A 125 4.05 -15.37 -18.70
CA GLN A 125 3.75 -16.48 -19.60
C GLN A 125 2.39 -16.28 -20.32
N ALA A 126 1.37 -15.80 -19.62
CA ALA A 126 0.06 -15.50 -20.22
C ALA A 126 0.16 -14.39 -21.27
N VAL A 127 0.91 -13.31 -21.00
CA VAL A 127 1.19 -12.23 -21.96
C VAL A 127 1.91 -12.77 -23.20
N GLU A 128 2.95 -13.59 -23.01
CA GLU A 128 3.72 -14.20 -24.10
C GLU A 128 2.89 -15.13 -24.98
N HIS A 129 1.86 -15.78 -24.42
CA HIS A 129 0.93 -16.64 -25.15
C HIS A 129 -0.26 -15.89 -25.76
N GLY A 130 -0.23 -14.55 -25.74
CA GLY A 130 -1.20 -13.69 -26.41
C GLY A 130 -2.51 -13.50 -25.64
N ALA A 131 -2.49 -13.57 -24.31
CA ALA A 131 -3.65 -13.20 -23.51
C ALA A 131 -4.01 -11.72 -23.73
N HIS A 132 -5.29 -11.43 -23.94
CA HIS A 132 -5.84 -10.08 -23.96
C HIS A 132 -6.34 -9.68 -22.57
N ILE A 133 -6.83 -10.68 -21.81
CA ILE A 133 -7.32 -10.54 -20.45
C ILE A 133 -6.68 -11.63 -19.61
N ILE A 134 -6.24 -11.28 -18.39
CA ILE A 134 -5.73 -12.21 -17.39
C ILE A 134 -6.65 -12.13 -16.17
N ASN A 135 -7.30 -13.25 -15.84
CA ASN A 135 -8.17 -13.41 -14.69
C ASN A 135 -7.41 -14.05 -13.54
N VAL A 136 -7.30 -13.34 -12.41
CA VAL A 136 -6.72 -13.83 -11.16
C VAL A 136 -7.80 -13.84 -10.08
N SER A 137 -8.49 -14.97 -9.92
CA SER A 137 -9.57 -15.13 -8.94
C SER A 137 -9.06 -15.49 -7.54
N GLY A 138 -7.93 -14.89 -7.14
CA GLY A 138 -7.29 -15.09 -5.86
C GLY A 138 -6.37 -13.91 -5.53
N GLY A 139 -5.79 -13.95 -4.34
CA GLY A 139 -4.83 -12.94 -3.93
C GLY A 139 -4.35 -13.17 -2.51
N GLU A 140 -3.28 -12.45 -2.16
CA GLU A 140 -2.65 -12.46 -0.84
C GLU A 140 -3.00 -11.18 -0.10
N LEU A 141 -3.52 -11.29 1.13
CA LEU A 141 -3.79 -10.15 1.99
C LEU A 141 -2.49 -9.37 2.28
N SER A 142 -2.54 -8.06 2.11
CA SER A 142 -1.40 -7.15 2.24
C SER A 142 -1.78 -5.90 3.04
N ASP A 143 -1.01 -5.64 4.09
CA ASP A 143 -1.20 -4.46 4.94
C ASP A 143 -0.84 -3.13 4.23
N SER A 144 0.07 -3.19 3.25
CA SER A 144 0.53 -2.02 2.49
C SER A 144 -0.08 -1.91 1.09
N GLY A 145 -0.64 -3.00 0.57
CA GLY A 145 -1.05 -3.12 -0.83
C GLY A 145 0.11 -3.11 -1.83
N ALA A 146 1.37 -3.11 -1.36
CA ALA A 146 2.56 -3.10 -2.19
C ALA A 146 3.05 -4.53 -2.49
N ALA A 147 3.48 -4.77 -3.72
CA ALA A 147 3.96 -6.06 -4.18
C ALA A 147 5.47 -6.10 -4.41
N ASP A 148 6.00 -7.31 -4.47
CA ASP A 148 7.37 -7.57 -4.91
C ASP A 148 7.64 -6.94 -6.28
N GLY A 149 8.86 -6.45 -6.46
CA GLY A 149 9.25 -5.73 -7.68
C GLY A 149 9.13 -6.55 -8.97
N LEU A 150 9.23 -7.88 -8.90
CA LEU A 150 9.01 -8.73 -10.07
C LEU A 150 7.53 -8.85 -10.44
N LEU A 151 6.65 -8.93 -9.45
CA LEU A 151 5.21 -8.92 -9.70
C LEU A 151 4.76 -7.57 -10.24
N GLN A 152 5.27 -6.47 -9.68
CA GLN A 152 4.99 -5.13 -10.19
C GLN A 152 5.44 -4.97 -11.65
N LYS A 153 6.62 -5.48 -12.01
CA LYS A 153 7.10 -5.49 -13.40
C LYS A 153 6.26 -6.36 -14.33
N ALA A 154 5.78 -7.53 -13.88
CA ALA A 154 4.91 -8.38 -14.68
C ALA A 154 3.57 -7.70 -14.98
N ILE A 155 3.01 -6.97 -14.01
CA ILE A 155 1.76 -6.20 -14.21
C ILE A 155 2.00 -4.97 -15.07
N GLN A 156 3.15 -4.30 -14.91
CA GLN A 156 3.56 -3.23 -15.81
C GLN A 156 3.72 -3.74 -17.26
N LEU A 157 4.25 -4.96 -17.46
CA LEU A 157 4.32 -5.60 -18.77
C LEU A 157 2.91 -5.80 -19.35
N CYS A 158 1.94 -6.26 -18.55
CA CYS A 158 0.54 -6.34 -19.00
C CYS A 158 0.06 -4.98 -19.50
N HIS A 159 0.29 -3.93 -18.71
CA HIS A 159 -0.04 -2.58 -19.14
C HIS A 159 0.63 -2.31 -20.48
N GLU A 160 1.96 -2.32 -20.59
CA GLU A 160 2.75 -2.03 -21.81
C GLU A 160 2.32 -2.82 -23.05
N ARG A 161 1.84 -4.06 -22.88
CA ARG A 161 1.37 -4.93 -23.97
C ARG A 161 -0.13 -4.82 -24.25
N ASN A 162 -0.83 -3.87 -23.64
CA ASN A 162 -2.28 -3.69 -23.71
C ASN A 162 -3.07 -4.94 -23.30
N VAL A 163 -2.64 -5.60 -22.22
CA VAL A 163 -3.30 -6.75 -21.61
C VAL A 163 -3.99 -6.30 -20.33
N LEU A 164 -5.28 -6.63 -20.20
CA LEU A 164 -6.08 -6.28 -19.03
C LEU A 164 -5.93 -7.35 -17.93
N LEU A 165 -5.36 -6.98 -16.80
CA LEU A 165 -5.35 -7.83 -15.60
C LEU A 165 -6.60 -7.55 -14.75
N VAL A 166 -7.36 -8.59 -14.43
CA VAL A 166 -8.58 -8.54 -13.60
C VAL A 166 -8.37 -9.41 -12.38
N ALA A 167 -8.53 -8.85 -11.17
CA ALA A 167 -8.28 -9.57 -9.93
C ALA A 167 -9.37 -9.37 -8.87
N ALA A 168 -9.59 -10.39 -8.06
CA ALA A 168 -10.54 -10.37 -6.95
C ALA A 168 -10.09 -9.42 -5.83
N ALA A 169 -11.01 -8.64 -5.26
CA ALA A 169 -10.71 -7.71 -4.16
C ALA A 169 -10.29 -8.41 -2.85
N GLY A 170 -10.70 -9.67 -2.65
CA GLY A 170 -10.56 -10.43 -1.39
C GLY A 170 -11.91 -10.64 -0.68
N ASN A 171 -11.93 -11.51 0.34
CA ASN A 171 -13.17 -12.01 0.98
C ASN A 171 -13.14 -11.89 2.51
N ASP A 172 -12.39 -10.93 3.05
CA ASP A 172 -12.10 -10.75 4.47
C ASP A 172 -13.10 -9.79 5.15
N GLY A 173 -13.83 -9.00 4.37
CA GLY A 173 -14.87 -8.08 4.86
C GLY A 173 -14.31 -6.83 5.52
N CYS A 174 -13.11 -6.40 5.14
CA CYS A 174 -12.43 -5.24 5.70
C CYS A 174 -12.02 -4.18 4.66
N ASP A 175 -11.60 -3.01 5.19
CA ASP A 175 -10.82 -2.01 4.47
C ASP A 175 -9.38 -2.50 4.35
N CYS A 176 -9.16 -3.44 3.44
CA CYS A 176 -7.94 -4.22 3.35
C CYS A 176 -7.66 -4.62 1.89
N LEU A 177 -6.39 -4.79 1.59
CA LEU A 177 -5.89 -4.89 0.22
C LEU A 177 -5.32 -6.29 -0.05
N HIS A 178 -5.55 -6.79 -1.25
CA HIS A 178 -5.03 -8.05 -1.76
C HIS A 178 -4.11 -7.78 -2.94
N ILE A 179 -3.02 -8.54 -3.01
CA ILE A 179 -2.11 -8.58 -4.15
C ILE A 179 -2.57 -9.73 -5.07
N PRO A 180 -2.76 -9.51 -6.39
CA PRO A 180 -2.34 -8.34 -7.18
C PRO A 180 -3.38 -7.22 -7.33
N ALA A 181 -4.57 -7.34 -6.72
CA ALA A 181 -5.66 -6.38 -6.90
C ALA A 181 -5.27 -4.93 -6.56
N SER A 182 -4.47 -4.73 -5.52
CA SER A 182 -4.04 -3.39 -5.08
C SER A 182 -3.02 -2.73 -6.00
N ILE A 183 -2.34 -3.49 -6.86
CA ILE A 183 -1.25 -3.00 -7.70
C ILE A 183 -1.82 -2.18 -8.86
N GLU A 184 -1.19 -1.05 -9.18
CA GLU A 184 -1.54 -0.19 -10.31
C GLU A 184 -1.66 -1.00 -11.62
N TYR A 185 -2.61 -0.59 -12.49
CA TYR A 185 -3.00 -1.28 -13.73
C TYR A 185 -3.86 -2.54 -13.61
N THR A 186 -4.16 -3.00 -12.39
CA THR A 186 -5.14 -4.06 -12.15
C THR A 186 -6.56 -3.51 -12.06
N LEU A 187 -7.51 -4.13 -12.77
CA LEU A 187 -8.95 -3.94 -12.58
C LEU A 187 -9.42 -4.83 -11.42
N VAL A 188 -9.88 -4.20 -10.34
CA VAL A 188 -10.32 -4.89 -9.12
C VAL A 188 -11.79 -5.25 -9.20
N VAL A 189 -12.16 -6.44 -8.75
CA VAL A 189 -13.55 -6.89 -8.76
C VAL A 189 -14.02 -7.21 -7.34
N GLY A 190 -15.00 -6.43 -6.88
CA GLY A 190 -15.75 -6.71 -5.66
C GLY A 190 -17.05 -7.46 -5.96
N ALA A 191 -17.70 -7.96 -4.90
CA ALA A 191 -18.85 -8.85 -5.03
C ALA A 191 -20.15 -8.23 -4.49
N LEU A 192 -21.22 -8.39 -5.25
CA LEU A 192 -22.59 -8.01 -4.88
C LEU A 192 -23.42 -9.24 -4.50
N ASP A 193 -24.34 -9.02 -3.58
CA ASP A 193 -25.42 -9.95 -3.28
C ASP A 193 -26.55 -9.88 -4.32
N ARG A 194 -27.60 -10.70 -4.11
CA ARG A 194 -28.74 -10.78 -5.02
C ARG A 194 -29.61 -9.51 -5.04
N GLN A 195 -29.41 -8.61 -4.08
CA GLN A 195 -30.12 -7.33 -3.97
C GLN A 195 -29.32 -6.18 -4.58
N GLY A 196 -28.09 -6.46 -5.07
CA GLY A 196 -27.19 -5.45 -5.61
C GLY A 196 -26.44 -4.66 -4.54
N ALA A 197 -26.44 -5.13 -3.28
CA ALA A 197 -25.64 -4.55 -2.22
C ALA A 197 -24.25 -5.23 -2.13
N PRO A 198 -23.19 -4.52 -1.70
CA PRO A 198 -21.89 -5.13 -1.44
C PRO A 198 -21.99 -6.28 -0.44
N MET A 199 -21.46 -7.45 -0.80
CA MET A 199 -21.43 -8.59 0.12
C MET A 199 -20.64 -8.23 1.39
N PRO A 200 -21.07 -8.67 2.59
CA PRO A 200 -20.40 -8.36 3.85
C PRO A 200 -18.92 -8.71 3.89
N ASN A 201 -18.52 -9.78 3.19
CA ASN A 201 -17.14 -10.24 3.10
C ASN A 201 -16.34 -9.63 1.94
N SER A 202 -16.94 -8.85 1.02
CA SER A 202 -16.19 -8.22 -0.06
C SER A 202 -15.30 -7.10 0.49
N ASN A 203 -13.99 -7.20 0.27
CA ASN A 203 -13.03 -6.17 0.69
C ASN A 203 -13.23 -4.87 -0.09
N TRP A 204 -12.84 -3.76 0.53
CA TRP A 204 -12.78 -2.44 -0.09
C TRP A 204 -11.49 -1.73 0.34
N GLY A 205 -11.22 -0.57 -0.24
CA GLY A 205 -10.12 0.29 0.22
C GLY A 205 -9.79 1.39 -0.77
N GLU A 206 -8.99 2.36 -0.32
CA GLU A 206 -8.69 3.55 -1.13
C GLU A 206 -7.99 3.18 -2.45
N ALA A 207 -7.08 2.19 -2.41
CA ALA A 207 -6.41 1.70 -3.62
C ALA A 207 -7.39 1.12 -4.66
N TYR A 208 -8.52 0.56 -4.23
CA TYR A 208 -9.54 -0.02 -5.10
C TYR A 208 -10.53 1.02 -5.62
N ARG A 209 -10.70 2.15 -4.94
CA ARG A 209 -11.79 3.10 -5.16
C ARG A 209 -11.90 3.59 -6.62
N ALA A 210 -10.78 3.88 -7.26
CA ALA A 210 -10.73 4.40 -8.64
C ALA A 210 -10.56 3.31 -9.71
N ARG A 211 -10.33 2.05 -9.30
CA ARG A 211 -9.92 0.94 -10.18
C ARG A 211 -10.74 -0.32 -9.97
N GLY A 212 -11.82 -0.21 -9.20
CA GLY A 212 -12.60 -1.33 -8.72
C GLY A 212 -14.04 -1.24 -9.18
N ILE A 213 -14.60 -2.37 -9.60
CA ILE A 213 -15.98 -2.47 -10.04
C ILE A 213 -16.68 -3.60 -9.28
N MET A 214 -17.97 -3.42 -9.00
CA MET A 214 -18.76 -4.42 -8.30
C MET A 214 -19.55 -5.26 -9.29
N ALA A 215 -19.46 -6.58 -9.16
CA ALA A 215 -20.19 -7.54 -10.00
C ALA A 215 -20.90 -8.59 -9.13
N PRO A 216 -21.90 -9.31 -9.65
CA PRO A 216 -22.58 -10.36 -8.88
C PRO A 216 -21.60 -11.42 -8.40
N GLY A 217 -21.63 -11.74 -7.11
CA GLY A 217 -20.74 -12.73 -6.53
C GLY A 217 -21.42 -13.66 -5.54
N THR A 218 -22.74 -13.63 -5.41
CA THR A 218 -23.50 -14.52 -4.54
C THR A 218 -24.23 -15.58 -5.35
N ASP A 219 -24.10 -16.83 -4.91
CA ASP A 219 -24.74 -18.02 -5.48
C ASP A 219 -24.49 -18.19 -6.98
N ILE A 220 -23.23 -18.05 -7.36
CA ILE A 220 -22.76 -18.24 -8.74
C ILE A 220 -22.61 -19.74 -8.99
N LEU A 221 -23.30 -20.22 -10.02
CA LEU A 221 -23.25 -21.60 -10.47
C LEU A 221 -21.96 -21.84 -11.28
N GLY A 222 -21.30 -22.98 -11.06
CA GLY A 222 -20.11 -23.36 -11.80
C GLY A 222 -19.79 -24.84 -11.70
N ALA A 223 -18.93 -25.31 -12.60
CA ALA A 223 -18.52 -26.70 -12.68
C ALA A 223 -17.56 -27.05 -11.55
N ALA A 224 -17.56 -28.32 -11.17
CA ALA A 224 -16.62 -28.89 -10.23
C ALA A 224 -16.09 -30.22 -10.79
N PRO A 225 -14.87 -30.62 -10.42
CA PRO A 225 -14.25 -31.84 -10.88
C PRO A 225 -15.16 -33.08 -10.74
N ALA A 226 -14.95 -34.02 -11.67
CA ALA A 226 -15.73 -35.25 -11.80
C ALA A 226 -17.20 -35.04 -12.20
N GLY A 227 -17.46 -34.09 -13.12
CA GLY A 227 -18.79 -33.88 -13.71
C GLY A 227 -19.82 -33.21 -12.79
N ARG A 228 -19.38 -32.65 -11.66
CA ARG A 228 -20.26 -32.04 -10.66
C ARG A 228 -20.53 -30.57 -10.99
N VAL A 229 -21.61 -30.03 -10.43
CA VAL A 229 -21.92 -28.60 -10.48
C VAL A 229 -22.11 -28.12 -9.05
N LEU A 230 -21.57 -26.95 -8.74
CA LEU A 230 -21.62 -26.32 -7.41
C LEU A 230 -22.09 -24.87 -7.54
N VAL A 231 -22.60 -24.34 -6.44
CA VAL A 231 -22.96 -22.93 -6.29
C VAL A 231 -22.08 -22.34 -5.19
N ASN A 232 -21.34 -21.29 -5.50
CA ASN A 232 -20.42 -20.63 -4.57
C ASN A 232 -20.58 -19.12 -4.57
N SER A 233 -20.09 -18.48 -3.50
CA SER A 233 -20.17 -17.04 -3.29
C SER A 233 -18.81 -16.45 -2.93
N GLY A 234 -18.49 -15.25 -3.45
CA GLY A 234 -17.24 -14.53 -3.20
C GLY A 234 -16.75 -13.72 -4.40
N THR A 235 -15.78 -12.84 -4.15
CA THR A 235 -15.12 -12.01 -5.18
C THR A 235 -14.42 -12.85 -6.25
N SER A 236 -13.98 -14.05 -5.90
CA SER A 236 -13.40 -15.02 -6.83
C SER A 236 -14.34 -15.43 -7.97
N PHE A 237 -15.66 -15.43 -7.74
CA PHE A 237 -16.67 -15.80 -8.75
C PHE A 237 -17.27 -14.57 -9.45
N ALA A 238 -17.17 -13.38 -8.85
CA ALA A 238 -17.49 -12.12 -9.50
C ALA A 238 -16.42 -11.73 -10.55
N THR A 239 -15.14 -12.01 -10.26
CA THR A 239 -13.99 -11.72 -11.13
C THR A 239 -14.12 -12.31 -12.56
N PRO A 240 -14.43 -13.62 -12.74
CA PRO A 240 -14.58 -14.21 -14.07
C PRO A 240 -15.78 -13.66 -14.84
N ILE A 241 -16.81 -13.14 -14.16
CA ILE A 241 -17.93 -12.46 -14.82
C ILE A 241 -17.45 -11.17 -15.50
N VAL A 242 -16.67 -10.35 -14.77
CA VAL A 242 -16.07 -9.12 -15.34
C VAL A 242 -15.08 -9.46 -16.46
N SER A 243 -14.23 -10.47 -16.27
CA SER A 243 -13.29 -10.94 -17.29
C SER A 243 -14.01 -11.36 -18.58
N ALA A 244 -15.12 -12.10 -18.48
CA ALA A 244 -15.88 -12.52 -19.64
C ALA A 244 -16.61 -11.34 -20.32
N ILE A 245 -17.20 -10.41 -19.55
CA ILE A 245 -17.84 -9.22 -20.11
C ILE A 245 -16.82 -8.33 -20.83
N ALA A 246 -15.63 -8.17 -20.26
CA ALA A 246 -14.54 -7.47 -20.94
C ALA A 246 -14.18 -8.16 -22.28
N ALA A 247 -14.12 -9.48 -22.32
CA ALA A 247 -13.85 -10.22 -23.55
C ALA A 247 -14.97 -10.06 -24.59
N LEU A 248 -16.24 -10.07 -24.17
CA LEU A 248 -17.38 -9.82 -25.05
C LEU A 248 -17.36 -8.42 -25.65
N LEU A 249 -16.93 -7.41 -24.88
CA LEU A 249 -16.74 -6.04 -25.36
C LEU A 249 -15.58 -5.95 -26.37
N LEU A 250 -14.47 -6.67 -26.15
CA LEU A 250 -13.39 -6.78 -27.13
C LEU A 250 -13.87 -7.45 -28.43
N CYS A 251 -14.67 -8.51 -28.32
CA CYS A 251 -15.29 -9.14 -29.48
C CYS A 251 -16.23 -8.18 -30.21
N ARG A 252 -16.94 -7.32 -29.48
CA ARG A 252 -17.81 -6.30 -30.07
C ARG A 252 -17.02 -5.25 -30.84
N GLN A 253 -15.87 -4.80 -30.31
CA GLN A 253 -14.92 -3.94 -31.06
C GLN A 253 -14.49 -4.63 -32.35
N HIS A 254 -14.05 -5.89 -32.26
CA HIS A 254 -13.59 -6.64 -33.41
C HIS A 254 -14.69 -6.82 -34.48
N GLN A 255 -15.92 -7.16 -34.08
CA GLN A 255 -17.08 -7.26 -34.98
C GLN A 255 -17.44 -5.93 -35.66
N HIS A 256 -17.16 -4.81 -34.99
CA HIS A 256 -17.40 -3.46 -35.50
C HIS A 256 -16.23 -2.95 -36.38
N GLY A 257 -15.16 -3.74 -36.54
CA GLY A 257 -13.99 -3.40 -37.36
C GLY A 257 -12.87 -2.69 -36.59
N ASP A 258 -13.04 -2.47 -35.28
CA ASP A 258 -12.05 -1.84 -34.42
C ASP A 258 -10.99 -2.86 -33.97
N ARG A 259 -9.79 -2.38 -33.66
CA ARG A 259 -8.76 -3.22 -33.03
C ARG A 259 -9.15 -3.48 -31.57
N PRO A 260 -9.06 -4.73 -31.07
CA PRO A 260 -9.30 -5.02 -29.66
C PRO A 260 -8.41 -4.16 -28.75
N ASP A 261 -9.03 -3.41 -27.83
CA ASP A 261 -8.33 -2.50 -26.91
C ASP A 261 -8.71 -2.79 -25.45
N PRO A 262 -8.01 -3.73 -24.76
CA PRO A 262 -8.29 -4.08 -23.38
C PRO A 262 -8.22 -2.93 -22.38
N ARG A 263 -7.29 -1.97 -22.55
CA ARG A 263 -7.25 -0.75 -21.72
C ARG A 263 -8.48 0.12 -21.97
N GLY A 264 -8.87 0.29 -23.23
CA GLY A 264 -10.10 1.02 -23.61
C GLY A 264 -11.36 0.41 -23.00
N VAL A 265 -11.46 -0.93 -23.00
CA VAL A 265 -12.52 -1.68 -22.34
C VAL A 265 -12.50 -1.49 -20.83
N CYS A 266 -11.34 -1.58 -20.17
CA CYS A 266 -11.22 -1.31 -18.74
C CYS A 266 -11.71 0.11 -18.38
N SER A 267 -11.29 1.10 -19.16
CA SER A 267 -11.74 2.49 -19.00
C SER A 267 -13.24 2.63 -19.19
N ALA A 268 -13.84 1.96 -20.20
CA ALA A 268 -15.28 2.00 -20.43
C ALA A 268 -16.08 1.35 -19.29
N LEU A 269 -15.59 0.22 -18.75
CA LEU A 269 -16.20 -0.45 -17.59
C LEU A 269 -16.21 0.46 -16.36
N LEU A 270 -15.08 1.10 -16.03
CA LEU A 270 -14.99 2.00 -14.88
C LEU A 270 -15.78 3.30 -15.06
N GLN A 271 -15.77 3.89 -16.27
CA GLN A 271 -16.50 5.15 -16.54
C GLN A 271 -18.01 4.97 -16.56
N SER A 272 -18.49 3.83 -17.04
CA SER A 272 -19.93 3.53 -17.10
C SER A 272 -20.50 3.00 -15.79
N ALA A 273 -19.65 2.60 -14.84
CA ALA A 273 -20.07 2.00 -13.58
C ALA A 273 -21.12 2.87 -12.87
N THR A 274 -22.21 2.25 -12.42
CA THR A 274 -23.29 2.96 -11.74
C THR A 274 -22.81 3.36 -10.34
N ARG A 275 -22.60 4.66 -10.14
CA ARG A 275 -22.07 5.19 -8.88
C ARG A 275 -23.09 5.07 -7.76
N CYS A 276 -22.59 4.99 -6.54
CA CYS A 276 -23.42 5.05 -5.34
C CYS A 276 -24.22 6.37 -5.31
N ASN A 277 -25.52 6.28 -5.05
CA ASN A 277 -26.36 7.44 -4.76
C ASN A 277 -26.38 7.67 -3.24
N THR A 278 -26.04 8.87 -2.78
CA THR A 278 -25.89 9.22 -1.35
C THR A 278 -27.21 9.31 -0.57
N ASN A 279 -28.32 8.82 -1.14
CA ASN A 279 -29.67 8.95 -0.58
C ASN A 279 -30.12 7.73 0.28
N GLY A 280 -29.21 6.84 0.71
CA GLY A 280 -29.58 5.66 1.51
C GLY A 280 -28.44 5.04 2.34
N GLU A 281 -28.81 4.13 3.26
CA GLU A 281 -28.05 3.44 4.33
C GLU A 281 -26.78 2.66 3.90
N LEU A 282 -26.39 2.70 2.62
CA LEU A 282 -25.27 1.93 2.07
C LEU A 282 -23.94 2.70 2.20
N ASP A 283 -22.92 2.05 2.77
CA ASP A 283 -21.55 2.60 2.79
C ASP A 283 -20.97 2.61 1.37
N CYS A 284 -21.09 3.76 0.69
CA CYS A 284 -20.63 3.95 -0.68
C CYS A 284 -19.14 3.62 -0.89
N ARG A 285 -18.30 3.59 0.15
CA ARG A 285 -16.89 3.18 0.04
C ARG A 285 -16.76 1.73 -0.40
N ARG A 286 -17.74 0.89 -0.04
CA ARG A 286 -17.78 -0.55 -0.36
C ARG A 286 -18.20 -0.84 -1.79
N LEU A 287 -18.68 0.16 -2.53
CA LEU A 287 -19.04 0.05 -3.95
C LEU A 287 -17.88 0.35 -4.91
N LEU A 288 -16.68 0.65 -4.39
CA LEU A 288 -15.50 0.99 -5.18
C LEU A 288 -15.81 2.16 -6.13
N THR A 289 -15.63 2.00 -7.45
CA THR A 289 -16.06 2.99 -8.44
C THR A 289 -17.59 2.94 -8.67
N GLY A 290 -18.20 1.76 -8.58
CA GLY A 290 -19.62 1.55 -8.77
C GLY A 290 -19.96 0.11 -9.18
N THR A 291 -21.23 -0.14 -9.48
CA THR A 291 -21.70 -1.43 -9.99
C THR A 291 -21.56 -1.55 -11.50
N LEU A 292 -21.29 -2.78 -11.98
CA LEU A 292 -21.08 -3.08 -13.38
C LEU A 292 -22.30 -2.68 -14.24
N ASN A 293 -22.06 -1.81 -15.23
CA ASN A 293 -23.08 -1.30 -16.15
C ASN A 293 -22.77 -1.69 -17.60
N VAL A 294 -23.27 -2.85 -18.02
CA VAL A 294 -23.02 -3.42 -19.35
C VAL A 294 -23.50 -2.51 -20.50
N PRO A 295 -24.71 -1.92 -20.46
CA PRO A 295 -25.17 -0.99 -21.50
C PRO A 295 -24.28 0.23 -21.66
N GLY A 296 -23.91 0.87 -20.54
CA GLY A 296 -23.06 2.06 -20.58
C GLY A 296 -21.67 1.74 -21.14
N ALA A 297 -21.07 0.61 -20.72
CA ALA A 297 -19.78 0.16 -21.25
C ALA A 297 -19.85 -0.12 -22.76
N THR A 298 -20.90 -0.82 -23.20
CA THR A 298 -21.13 -1.14 -24.63
C THR A 298 -21.28 0.13 -25.45
N GLN A 299 -22.02 1.13 -24.95
CA GLN A 299 -22.20 2.40 -25.62
C GLN A 299 -20.88 3.18 -25.76
N LEU A 300 -20.07 3.26 -24.69
CA LEU A 300 -18.77 3.95 -24.74
C LEU A 300 -17.82 3.30 -25.75
N ILE A 301 -17.85 1.97 -25.85
CA ILE A 301 -17.02 1.23 -26.81
C ILE A 301 -17.46 1.49 -28.26
N LEU A 302 -18.77 1.46 -28.54
CA LEU A 302 -19.30 1.70 -29.88
C LEU A 302 -19.21 3.18 -30.31
N LEU A 303 -19.20 4.13 -29.38
CA LEU A 303 -19.08 5.56 -29.66
C LEU A 303 -17.65 6.01 -29.93
N LYS A 304 -16.63 5.39 -29.28
CA LYS A 304 -15.22 5.72 -29.55
C LYS A 304 -14.83 5.48 -31.01
N GLY A 305 -15.40 4.45 -31.66
CA GLY A 305 -15.21 4.21 -33.10
C GLY A 305 -15.78 5.29 -34.03
N LYS A 306 -16.58 6.24 -33.52
CA LYS A 306 -17.11 7.38 -34.31
C LYS A 306 -16.34 8.68 -34.14
N ILE A 307 -15.46 8.80 -33.14
CA ILE A 307 -14.77 10.07 -32.82
C ILE A 307 -13.43 10.22 -33.57
N GLU A 308 -12.89 9.17 -34.19
CA GLU A 308 -11.67 9.27 -35.01
C GLU A 308 -11.88 9.80 -36.44
N MET A 309 -13.08 10.29 -36.79
CA MET A 309 -13.39 10.84 -38.12
C MET A 309 -14.18 12.16 -38.04
N SER A 310 -13.61 13.17 -37.39
CA SER A 310 -13.82 14.59 -37.75
C SER A 310 -13.06 15.48 -36.76
N ASP A 311 -11.86 15.90 -37.17
CA ASP A 311 -11.35 17.20 -36.74
C ASP A 311 -12.30 18.29 -37.24
N ASP A 312 -12.44 19.35 -36.45
CA ASP A 312 -13.28 20.54 -36.65
C ASP A 312 -14.79 20.37 -36.46
N THR A 313 -15.27 20.60 -35.22
CA THR A 313 -16.14 21.77 -34.93
C THR A 313 -16.42 21.93 -33.44
N VAL A 314 -16.13 23.14 -32.94
CA VAL A 314 -16.57 23.64 -31.63
C VAL A 314 -18.09 23.84 -31.66
N ILE A 315 -18.84 23.25 -30.73
CA ILE A 315 -20.22 23.64 -30.46
C ILE A 315 -20.41 23.84 -28.96
N GLU A 316 -20.75 25.08 -28.61
CA GLU A 316 -21.12 25.57 -27.29
C GLU A 316 -22.40 24.91 -26.78
N ALA A 317 -22.41 24.59 -25.48
CA ALA A 317 -23.61 24.14 -24.77
C ALA A 317 -24.46 25.36 -24.35
N SER A 318 -25.77 25.32 -24.65
CA SER A 318 -26.78 26.13 -23.98
C SER A 318 -27.88 25.22 -23.39
N PRO A 319 -28.48 25.58 -22.24
CA PRO A 319 -29.25 24.64 -21.43
C PRO A 319 -30.73 24.58 -21.82
N ALA A 320 -31.33 23.47 -21.43
CA ALA A 320 -32.69 23.04 -21.72
C ALA A 320 -33.78 23.93 -21.06
N ASN A 321 -34.81 24.24 -21.85
CA ASN A 321 -36.11 24.71 -21.39
C ASN A 321 -36.85 23.57 -20.67
N ALA A 322 -37.33 23.83 -19.46
CA ALA A 322 -38.37 23.05 -18.81
C ALA A 322 -39.65 23.90 -18.76
N ASP A 323 -40.68 23.39 -19.42
CA ASP A 323 -42.01 23.98 -19.52
C ASP A 323 -42.81 23.82 -18.22
N THR A 324 -43.67 24.81 -18.00
CA THR A 324 -44.51 25.09 -16.85
C THR A 324 -45.79 24.24 -16.74
N SER A 325 -46.26 23.95 -15.52
CA SER A 325 -47.59 24.40 -15.03
C SER A 325 -47.95 23.83 -13.64
N ALA A 326 -48.21 24.70 -12.65
CA ALA A 326 -49.35 24.65 -11.71
C ALA A 326 -49.27 25.79 -10.66
N GLN A 327 -50.19 26.76 -10.82
CA GLN A 327 -50.94 27.62 -9.86
C GLN A 327 -50.70 27.43 -8.34
N ALA A 328 -50.79 28.41 -7.41
CA ALA A 328 -51.04 29.86 -7.42
C ALA A 328 -50.80 30.45 -6.00
N HIS A 329 -50.22 31.67 -5.97
CA HIS A 329 -50.39 32.83 -5.05
C HIS A 329 -50.01 32.85 -3.54
N PRO A 330 -49.66 34.06 -3.01
CA PRO A 330 -48.60 34.29 -2.02
C PRO A 330 -49.04 35.07 -0.76
N LEU A 331 -48.21 35.13 0.28
CA LEU A 331 -48.34 36.18 1.31
C LEU A 331 -46.98 36.68 1.86
N SER A 332 -46.80 38.00 1.69
CA SER A 332 -46.16 38.99 2.57
C SER A 332 -44.63 39.06 2.77
N VAL A 333 -44.07 40.16 2.25
CA VAL A 333 -42.83 40.92 2.57
C VAL A 333 -43.24 41.98 3.66
N PRO A 334 -42.41 42.52 4.60
CA PRO A 334 -41.28 43.40 4.23
C PRO A 334 -40.05 43.62 5.15
N MET A 335 -38.96 43.98 4.45
CA MET A 335 -37.93 45.05 4.66
C MET A 335 -37.48 45.51 6.06
N ARG A 336 -36.15 45.73 6.18
CA ARG A 336 -35.49 47.06 6.41
C ARG A 336 -33.96 46.92 6.45
N GLU A 337 -33.22 47.56 5.53
CA GLU A 337 -32.61 48.91 5.53
C GLU A 337 -31.14 48.95 6.01
N THR A 338 -30.27 49.31 5.06
CA THR A 338 -28.86 49.77 5.19
C THR A 338 -28.78 51.18 5.80
N PRO A 339 -27.63 51.72 6.26
CA PRO A 339 -26.66 52.37 5.35
C PRO A 339 -25.17 52.37 5.76
N SER A 340 -24.34 52.73 4.77
CA SER A 340 -22.89 53.01 4.79
C SER A 340 -22.48 54.27 5.58
N LEU A 341 -21.19 54.40 5.90
CA LEU A 341 -20.38 55.59 5.58
C LEU A 341 -18.87 55.36 5.84
N ALA A 342 -18.04 56.14 5.13
CA ALA A 342 -16.64 55.92 4.83
C ALA A 342 -15.63 56.71 5.70
N ASN A 343 -14.35 56.30 5.57
CA ASN A 343 -13.07 57.03 5.72
C ASN A 343 -12.61 57.51 7.12
N LEU A 344 -11.41 57.08 7.52
CA LEU A 344 -10.20 57.94 7.67
C LEU A 344 -8.99 57.18 8.27
N ALA A 345 -7.87 57.26 7.54
CA ALA A 345 -6.47 57.39 7.99
C ALA A 345 -5.82 56.40 8.98
N ALA A 346 -4.71 55.80 8.53
CA ALA A 346 -3.64 55.23 9.35
C ALA A 346 -2.82 56.35 10.06
N PRO A 347 -2.12 56.04 11.17
CA PRO A 347 -0.70 55.74 11.02
C PRO A 347 -0.16 54.60 11.91
N SER A 348 1.02 54.16 11.51
CA SER A 348 1.89 53.09 11.99
C SER A 348 2.27 53.15 13.48
N GLY A 349 2.44 51.98 14.10
CA GLY A 349 3.10 51.82 15.39
C GLY A 349 2.85 50.46 16.02
N ALA A 350 3.86 49.58 15.95
CA ALA A 350 3.82 48.19 16.39
C ALA A 350 3.46 47.99 17.87
N THR A 351 2.53 47.08 18.19
CA THR A 351 2.74 45.95 19.12
C THR A 351 1.51 45.03 19.25
N ARG A 352 1.82 43.73 19.50
CA ARG A 352 1.06 42.68 20.23
C ARG A 352 0.13 41.70 19.50
N GLN A 353 0.35 40.45 19.93
CA GLN A 353 -0.60 39.37 20.23
C GLN A 353 -1.21 38.59 19.06
N GLY A 354 -1.07 37.26 19.17
CA GLY A 354 -1.74 36.29 18.31
C GLY A 354 -3.20 36.05 18.71
N ILE A 355 -3.94 35.46 17.77
CA ILE A 355 -4.73 34.23 17.88
C ILE A 355 -5.33 33.91 16.48
N SER A 356 -5.20 32.64 16.10
CA SER A 356 -5.91 31.78 15.11
C SER A 356 -6.77 32.35 13.97
N ALA A 357 -6.56 31.81 12.75
CA ALA A 357 -7.39 30.77 12.11
C ALA A 357 -7.52 30.92 10.58
N SER A 358 -7.39 29.78 9.88
CA SER A 358 -7.87 29.48 8.52
C SER A 358 -7.45 30.39 7.37
N GLY A 359 -6.29 30.09 6.79
CA GLY A 359 -6.01 30.31 5.38
C GLY A 359 -5.95 28.94 4.69
N ILE A 360 -7.02 28.61 3.96
CA ILE A 360 -7.02 27.54 2.97
C ILE A 360 -6.20 28.08 1.81
N ASP A 361 -5.10 27.40 1.46
CA ASP A 361 -4.47 27.58 0.16
C ASP A 361 -4.23 26.22 -0.52
N ALA A 362 -4.92 26.11 -1.65
CA ALA A 362 -4.81 25.25 -2.82
C ALA A 362 -4.47 23.75 -2.64
N SER A 363 -5.52 22.94 -2.78
CA SER A 363 -5.46 21.61 -3.40
C SER A 363 -4.90 21.70 -4.81
N ASP A 364 -3.70 21.17 -5.02
CA ASP A 364 -3.09 21.10 -6.34
C ASP A 364 -3.53 19.83 -7.07
N CYS A 365 -4.63 19.95 -7.82
CA CYS A 365 -4.90 19.14 -8.99
C CYS A 365 -4.82 20.08 -10.20
N GLY A 366 -3.70 20.05 -10.90
CA GLY A 366 -3.47 20.82 -12.12
C GLY A 366 -2.35 20.20 -12.94
N CYS A 367 -2.65 19.84 -14.19
CA CYS A 367 -1.69 19.34 -15.16
C CYS A 367 -0.48 20.29 -15.29
N GLY A 368 0.70 19.80 -14.91
CA GLY A 368 1.98 20.45 -15.13
C GLY A 368 3.09 19.46 -14.78
N GLY A 369 4.09 19.30 -15.64
CA GLY A 369 5.21 18.37 -15.45
C GLY A 369 6.09 18.76 -14.26
N GLY A 370 5.62 18.50 -13.04
CA GLY A 370 6.40 18.58 -11.81
C GLY A 370 7.06 17.23 -11.54
N ALA A 371 8.38 17.24 -11.31
CA ALA A 371 9.15 16.06 -10.95
C ALA A 371 8.46 15.29 -9.81
N ALA A 372 8.28 13.97 -9.99
CA ALA A 372 7.78 13.09 -8.95
C ALA A 372 8.55 13.36 -7.65
N LYS A 373 7.85 13.77 -6.57
CA LYS A 373 8.47 13.92 -5.25
C LYS A 373 9.02 12.56 -4.85
N GLY A 374 10.34 12.47 -4.70
CA GLY A 374 11.03 11.27 -4.24
C GLY A 374 10.54 10.82 -2.86
N PRO A 375 10.91 9.61 -2.42
CA PRO A 375 10.50 9.07 -1.12
C PRO A 375 10.95 10.00 0.02
N THR A 376 10.09 10.20 1.02
CA THR A 376 10.42 11.01 2.19
C THR A 376 11.37 10.23 3.09
N LEU A 377 12.64 10.64 3.10
CA LEU A 377 13.68 10.05 3.95
C LEU A 377 13.47 10.41 5.43
N VAL A 378 13.81 9.48 6.31
CA VAL A 378 13.80 9.69 7.75
C VAL A 378 15.03 9.05 8.39
N TYR A 379 15.58 9.73 9.39
CA TYR A 379 16.60 9.20 10.28
C TYR A 379 16.17 9.47 11.71
N ALA A 380 15.41 8.53 12.29
CA ALA A 380 14.81 8.71 13.61
C ALA A 380 15.71 8.18 14.72
N LEU A 381 15.72 8.86 15.87
CA LEU A 381 16.28 8.37 17.13
C LEU A 381 15.15 8.14 18.13
N GLY A 382 15.27 7.11 18.95
CA GLY A 382 14.31 6.87 20.02
C GLY A 382 14.45 5.51 20.69
N ASN A 383 13.52 5.26 21.60
CA ASN A 383 13.35 3.98 22.26
C ASN A 383 12.36 3.12 21.50
N LEU A 384 12.61 1.82 21.50
CA LEU A 384 11.72 0.88 20.84
C LEU A 384 10.58 0.50 21.80
N GLY A 385 9.36 0.63 21.30
CA GLY A 385 8.15 0.18 21.97
C GLY A 385 7.39 -0.82 21.11
N ILE A 386 6.28 -1.28 21.66
CA ILE A 386 5.34 -2.15 20.97
C ILE A 386 3.92 -1.65 21.19
N ASP A 387 3.06 -1.94 20.23
CA ASP A 387 1.62 -1.72 20.29
C ASP A 387 0.89 -2.86 19.57
N PHE A 388 -0.26 -3.27 20.09
CA PHE A 388 -1.03 -4.37 19.49
C PHE A 388 -1.87 -3.92 18.29
N GLY A 389 -2.08 -2.61 18.11
CA GLY A 389 -2.89 -1.98 17.06
C GLY A 389 -4.39 -2.10 17.28
N SER A 390 -4.86 -3.26 17.78
CA SER A 390 -6.28 -3.51 18.06
C SER A 390 -6.47 -4.45 19.25
N GLU A 391 -7.64 -4.38 19.89
CA GLU A 391 -8.04 -5.31 20.95
C GLU A 391 -8.10 -6.76 20.44
N ALA A 392 -8.56 -6.99 19.21
CA ALA A 392 -8.58 -8.32 18.61
C ALA A 392 -7.18 -8.94 18.50
N ARG A 393 -6.17 -8.11 18.19
CA ARG A 393 -4.80 -8.58 18.14
C ARG A 393 -4.24 -8.83 19.53
N HIS A 394 -4.51 -7.96 20.50
CA HIS A 394 -4.15 -8.19 21.90
C HIS A 394 -4.71 -9.52 22.42
N ASP A 395 -6.01 -9.78 22.19
CA ASP A 395 -6.67 -11.04 22.57
C ASP A 395 -6.04 -12.27 21.90
N SER A 396 -5.60 -12.14 20.64
CA SER A 396 -4.88 -13.23 19.95
C SER A 396 -3.57 -13.61 20.65
N PHE A 397 -2.87 -12.66 21.29
CA PHE A 397 -1.69 -12.95 22.11
C PHE A 397 -2.08 -13.63 23.42
N VAL A 398 -3.14 -13.16 24.09
CA VAL A 398 -3.67 -13.80 25.31
C VAL A 398 -4.00 -15.27 25.06
N GLN A 399 -4.61 -15.59 23.92
CA GLN A 399 -4.97 -16.96 23.54
C GLN A 399 -3.76 -17.82 23.12
N ALA A 400 -2.76 -17.21 22.48
CA ALA A 400 -1.59 -17.93 21.98
C ALA A 400 -0.52 -18.21 23.05
N MET A 401 -0.52 -17.43 24.13
CA MET A 401 0.42 -17.56 25.26
C MET A 401 0.04 -18.74 26.18
N PRO A 402 1.02 -19.36 26.87
CA PRO A 402 0.76 -20.49 27.76
C PRO A 402 -0.23 -20.14 28.89
N PRO A 403 -1.18 -21.04 29.24
CA PRO A 403 -2.12 -20.80 30.32
C PRO A 403 -1.39 -20.62 31.66
N GLY A 404 -1.72 -19.54 32.38
CA GLY A 404 -1.06 -19.14 33.63
C GLY A 404 0.11 -18.17 33.45
N ARG A 405 0.58 -17.93 32.22
CA ARG A 405 1.53 -16.87 31.83
C ARG A 405 1.08 -16.23 30.51
N ASN A 406 -0.17 -15.78 30.49
CA ASN A 406 -0.87 -15.26 29.31
C ASN A 406 -1.19 -13.77 29.41
N ASN A 407 -0.34 -13.01 30.11
CA ASN A 407 -0.45 -11.56 30.14
C ASN A 407 0.52 -10.92 29.12
N PRO A 408 0.06 -10.51 27.93
CA PRO A 408 0.92 -9.89 26.93
C PRO A 408 1.35 -8.46 27.32
N ASP A 409 0.69 -7.82 28.29
CA ASP A 409 1.09 -6.50 28.81
C ASP A 409 2.27 -6.58 29.78
N ASP A 410 2.62 -7.78 30.27
CA ASP A 410 3.85 -8.02 31.03
C ASP A 410 5.04 -8.21 30.06
N PRO A 411 6.01 -7.28 30.01
CA PRO A 411 7.12 -7.33 29.07
C PRO A 411 7.93 -8.63 29.17
N GLN A 412 8.10 -9.19 30.37
CA GLN A 412 8.92 -10.39 30.56
C GLN A 412 8.22 -11.63 30.00
N GLN A 413 6.90 -11.77 30.22
CA GLN A 413 6.12 -12.86 29.64
C GLN A 413 6.06 -12.75 28.12
N LEU A 414 5.92 -11.55 27.59
CA LEU A 414 5.91 -11.31 26.15
C LEU A 414 7.26 -11.62 25.51
N ILE A 415 8.38 -11.20 26.12
CA ILE A 415 9.73 -11.51 25.63
C ILE A 415 9.95 -13.02 25.57
N GLU A 416 9.58 -13.75 26.62
CA GLU A 416 9.71 -15.20 26.68
C GLU A 416 8.89 -15.89 25.56
N PHE A 417 7.66 -15.42 25.35
CA PHE A 417 6.79 -15.89 24.27
C PHE A 417 7.38 -15.61 22.88
N LEU A 418 7.88 -14.41 22.62
CA LEU A 418 8.47 -13.99 21.34
C LEU A 418 9.83 -14.64 21.07
N ARG A 419 10.56 -15.08 22.10
CA ARG A 419 11.73 -15.95 21.94
C ARG A 419 11.33 -17.34 21.49
N ALA A 420 10.30 -17.92 22.11
CA ALA A 420 9.81 -19.25 21.77
C ALA A 420 9.13 -19.29 20.39
N LYS A 421 8.46 -18.22 19.98
CA LYS A 421 7.74 -18.12 18.71
C LYS A 421 8.11 -16.84 17.94
N PRO A 422 9.25 -16.83 17.22
CA PRO A 422 9.76 -15.64 16.52
C PRO A 422 8.80 -15.05 15.48
N TYR A 423 7.96 -15.87 14.85
CA TYR A 423 7.01 -15.43 13.83
C TYR A 423 5.92 -14.47 14.38
N PHE A 424 5.62 -14.50 15.70
CA PHE A 424 4.69 -13.54 16.32
C PHE A 424 5.25 -12.12 16.39
N ARG A 425 6.56 -11.92 16.19
CA ARG A 425 7.18 -10.59 16.16
C ARG A 425 6.62 -9.71 15.03
N GLN A 426 6.24 -10.32 13.91
CA GLN A 426 5.65 -9.63 12.77
C GLN A 426 4.24 -9.11 13.06
N SER A 427 3.53 -9.76 13.99
CA SER A 427 2.17 -9.35 14.39
C SER A 427 2.17 -8.13 15.31
N LEU A 428 3.29 -7.73 15.89
CA LEU A 428 3.36 -6.53 16.73
C LEU A 428 3.59 -5.27 15.90
N THR A 429 2.95 -4.18 16.30
CA THR A 429 3.31 -2.86 15.79
C THR A 429 4.52 -2.37 16.59
N TRP A 430 5.69 -2.36 15.98
CA TRP A 430 6.90 -1.81 16.59
C TRP A 430 6.83 -0.30 16.53
N THR A 431 7.10 0.40 17.63
CA THR A 431 7.02 1.87 17.66
C THR A 431 8.36 2.49 18.00
N VAL A 432 8.71 3.59 17.33
CA VAL A 432 9.78 4.47 17.81
C VAL A 432 9.13 5.49 18.72
N ASN A 433 9.58 5.51 19.96
CA ASN A 433 9.09 6.41 20.99
C ASN A 433 10.16 7.47 21.28
N LEU A 434 9.76 8.73 21.28
CA LEU A 434 10.51 9.78 21.97
C LEU A 434 9.94 9.85 23.39
N ASP A 435 10.76 9.44 24.35
CA ASP A 435 10.34 9.18 25.73
C ASP A 435 9.18 8.17 25.79
N ALA A 436 7.98 8.63 26.15
CA ALA A 436 6.76 7.82 26.22
C ALA A 436 5.80 8.06 25.05
N THR A 437 6.17 8.90 24.08
CA THR A 437 5.29 9.28 22.97
C THR A 437 5.70 8.53 21.70
N PRO A 438 4.82 7.68 21.15
CA PRO A 438 5.05 7.07 19.84
C PRO A 438 5.09 8.16 18.76
N ILE A 439 6.21 8.24 18.04
CA ILE A 439 6.40 9.17 16.93
C ILE A 439 6.35 8.46 15.57
N TYR A 440 6.68 7.17 15.54
CA TYR A 440 6.63 6.35 14.34
C TYR A 440 6.23 4.92 14.67
N ALA A 441 5.65 4.23 13.68
CA ALA A 441 5.61 2.77 13.65
C ALA A 441 6.69 2.26 12.70
N ILE A 442 7.25 1.08 12.97
CA ILE A 442 8.30 0.44 12.16
C ILE A 442 7.72 -0.81 11.54
N VAL A 443 7.75 -0.86 10.21
CA VAL A 443 7.31 -2.03 9.44
C VAL A 443 8.45 -2.46 8.53
N PRO A 444 9.25 -3.46 8.95
CA PRO A 444 10.23 -4.10 8.08
C PRO A 444 9.60 -4.67 6.81
N VAL A 445 10.19 -4.38 5.66
CA VAL A 445 9.74 -4.88 4.36
C VAL A 445 10.90 -5.47 3.56
N GLY A 446 10.58 -6.32 2.58
CA GLY A 446 11.55 -6.91 1.66
C GLY A 446 12.29 -8.14 2.21
N PRO A 447 13.34 -8.62 1.50
CA PRO A 447 13.97 -9.91 1.75
C PRO A 447 14.65 -10.06 3.13
N TYR A 448 14.93 -8.93 3.80
CA TYR A 448 15.58 -8.89 5.11
C TYR A 448 14.61 -8.53 6.24
N ALA A 449 13.29 -8.59 5.99
CA ALA A 449 12.28 -8.25 6.99
C ALA A 449 12.45 -9.10 8.27
N ASP A 450 12.61 -10.43 8.13
CA ASP A 450 12.80 -11.34 9.26
C ASP A 450 14.01 -10.98 10.12
N LEU A 451 15.15 -10.72 9.48
CA LEU A 451 16.37 -10.29 10.18
C LEU A 451 16.18 -8.92 10.85
N THR A 452 15.41 -8.03 10.23
CA THR A 452 15.10 -6.72 10.81
C THR A 452 14.19 -6.86 12.03
N TYR A 453 13.17 -7.72 11.99
CA TYR A 453 12.34 -8.04 13.16
C TYR A 453 13.14 -8.68 14.29
N GLU A 454 14.16 -9.48 13.98
CA GLU A 454 15.11 -9.99 14.96
C GLU A 454 15.93 -8.87 15.61
N LEU A 455 16.47 -7.95 14.82
CA LEU A 455 17.19 -6.78 15.34
C LEU A 455 16.30 -5.87 16.21
N LEU A 456 15.06 -5.62 15.78
CA LEU A 456 14.09 -4.89 16.57
C LEU A 456 13.79 -5.61 17.89
N PHE A 457 13.60 -6.92 17.84
CA PHE A 457 13.35 -7.69 19.06
C PHE A 457 14.51 -7.63 20.06
N GLU A 458 15.75 -7.81 19.60
CA GLU A 458 16.92 -7.71 20.48
C GLU A 458 17.11 -6.28 21.03
N ALA A 459 16.86 -5.25 20.20
CA ALA A 459 16.87 -3.85 20.64
C ALA A 459 15.80 -3.56 21.71
N PHE A 460 14.60 -4.13 21.57
CA PHE A 460 13.51 -4.01 22.53
C PHE A 460 13.84 -4.71 23.85
N VAL A 461 14.34 -5.94 23.79
CA VAL A 461 14.82 -6.65 24.98
C VAL A 461 15.88 -5.84 25.70
N GLY A 462 16.85 -5.30 24.97
CA GLY A 462 17.87 -4.41 25.51
C GLY A 462 17.30 -3.15 26.17
N THR A 463 16.25 -2.57 25.60
CA THR A 463 15.57 -1.38 26.14
C THR A 463 14.86 -1.72 27.46
N ILE A 464 14.17 -2.85 27.54
CA ILE A 464 13.48 -3.33 28.76
C ILE A 464 14.47 -3.69 29.87
N ASP A 465 15.60 -4.31 29.53
CA ASP A 465 16.67 -4.65 30.48
C ASP A 465 17.47 -3.42 30.98
N GLY A 466 17.19 -2.23 30.44
CA GLY A 466 17.97 -1.01 30.71
C GLY A 466 19.38 -1.06 30.12
N LYS A 467 19.65 -2.01 29.22
CA LYS A 467 20.94 -2.19 28.52
C LYS A 467 21.02 -1.37 27.24
N VAL A 468 19.91 -0.94 26.65
CA VAL A 468 19.92 -0.09 25.45
C VAL A 468 19.25 1.23 25.80
N VAL A 469 19.97 2.32 25.55
CA VAL A 469 19.56 3.69 25.92
C VAL A 469 19.08 4.47 24.70
N MET A 470 19.54 4.09 23.51
CA MET A 470 19.18 4.78 22.27
C MET A 470 19.26 3.84 21.08
N ASN A 471 18.35 4.02 20.13
CA ASN A 471 18.34 3.33 18.86
C ASN A 471 18.24 4.33 17.70
N SER A 472 18.80 3.96 16.55
CA SER A 472 18.66 4.68 15.29
C SER A 472 17.89 3.87 14.26
N PHE A 473 17.00 4.55 13.54
CA PHE A 473 16.12 3.96 12.54
C PHE A 473 16.18 4.81 11.25
N PRO A 474 17.18 4.57 10.38
CA PRO A 474 17.16 5.11 9.03
C PRO A 474 16.07 4.42 8.21
N GLY A 475 15.39 5.15 7.34
CA GLY A 475 14.38 4.56 6.49
C GLY A 475 13.66 5.55 5.59
N VAL A 476 12.56 5.08 5.04
CA VAL A 476 11.61 5.89 4.28
C VAL A 476 10.24 5.88 4.97
N ILE A 477 9.59 7.04 5.00
CA ILE A 477 8.22 7.14 5.51
C ILE A 477 7.26 6.64 4.43
N ALA A 478 6.53 5.57 4.72
CA ALA A 478 5.62 4.91 3.80
C ALA A 478 4.30 4.56 4.50
N GLY A 479 3.36 5.51 4.48
CA GLY A 479 2.03 5.35 5.07
C GLY A 479 1.97 5.74 6.55
N ALA A 480 0.92 5.27 7.22
CA ALA A 480 0.66 5.53 8.64
C ALA A 480 -0.02 4.34 9.31
N ALA A 481 0.24 4.14 10.58
CA ALA A 481 -0.35 3.09 11.42
C ALA A 481 -1.20 3.73 12.52
N ARG A 482 -2.36 3.14 12.78
CA ARG A 482 -3.19 3.48 13.93
C ARG A 482 -2.81 2.58 15.09
N LEU A 483 -2.39 3.18 16.20
CA LEU A 483 -2.09 2.49 17.45
C LEU A 483 -3.38 2.17 18.20
N MET A 484 -3.31 1.26 19.17
CA MET A 484 -4.45 0.86 20.01
C MET A 484 -5.04 2.05 20.79
N SER A 485 -4.22 3.07 21.10
CA SER A 485 -4.66 4.33 21.69
C SER A 485 -5.55 5.19 20.76
N GLY A 486 -5.68 4.81 19.49
CA GLY A 486 -6.34 5.57 18.43
C GLY A 486 -5.43 6.60 17.75
N GLN A 487 -4.23 6.87 18.30
CA GLN A 487 -3.23 7.75 17.70
C GLN A 487 -2.77 7.20 16.35
N VAL A 488 -2.62 8.07 15.35
CA VAL A 488 -2.08 7.71 14.03
C VAL A 488 -0.67 8.25 13.93
N VAL A 489 0.30 7.37 13.68
CA VAL A 489 1.72 7.71 13.53
C VAL A 489 2.21 7.30 12.13
N PRO A 490 3.16 8.04 11.52
CA PRO A 490 3.74 7.63 10.24
C PRO A 490 4.49 6.30 10.38
N VAL A 491 4.54 5.53 9.29
CA VAL A 491 5.25 4.25 9.23
C VAL A 491 6.61 4.44 8.59
N ILE A 492 7.66 3.97 9.25
CA ILE A 492 9.02 3.87 8.72
C ILE A 492 9.21 2.46 8.19
N GLN A 493 9.64 2.37 6.92
CA GLN A 493 10.27 1.17 6.37
C GLN A 493 11.78 1.28 6.61
N PRO A 494 12.34 0.56 7.59
CA PRO A 494 13.71 0.75 8.02
C PRO A 494 14.70 0.15 7.01
N ALA A 495 15.81 0.86 6.78
CA ALA A 495 16.98 0.27 6.19
C ALA A 495 17.76 -0.47 7.28
N ILE A 496 17.92 -1.78 7.12
CA ILE A 496 18.66 -2.61 8.09
C ILE A 496 20.09 -2.10 8.33
N ARG A 497 20.73 -1.59 7.27
CA ARG A 497 22.04 -0.94 7.36
C ARG A 497 21.84 0.43 7.98
N GLY A 498 22.58 0.72 9.05
CA GLY A 498 22.47 1.98 9.79
C GLY A 498 21.50 1.93 10.96
N MET A 499 20.81 0.80 11.19
CA MET A 499 20.18 0.55 12.48
C MET A 499 21.24 0.19 13.51
N PHE A 500 21.35 1.03 14.54
CA PHE A 500 22.28 0.81 15.65
C PHE A 500 21.55 0.99 16.97
N SER A 501 21.95 0.18 17.95
CA SER A 501 21.50 0.24 19.34
C SER A 501 22.72 0.46 20.22
N TRP A 502 22.63 1.41 21.14
CA TRP A 502 23.76 1.75 22.02
C TRP A 502 23.41 1.58 23.48
N ASN A 503 24.40 1.04 24.20
CA ASN A 503 24.55 1.19 25.63
C ASN A 503 25.68 2.21 25.86
N VAL A 504 25.40 3.33 26.52
CA VAL A 504 26.42 4.38 26.74
C VAL A 504 27.62 3.84 27.53
N PRO A 505 27.44 3.15 28.68
CA PRO A 505 28.53 2.45 29.37
C PRO A 505 29.33 1.46 28.51
N GLU A 506 28.69 0.56 27.75
CA GLU A 506 29.42 -0.42 26.94
C GLU A 506 30.17 0.25 25.79
N LEU A 507 29.57 1.28 25.17
CA LEU A 507 30.20 2.07 24.14
C LEU A 507 31.48 2.74 24.68
N ILE A 508 31.41 3.36 25.86
CA ILE A 508 32.58 3.92 26.55
C ILE A 508 33.64 2.83 26.75
N SER A 509 33.26 1.67 27.28
CA SER A 509 34.20 0.57 27.52
C SER A 509 34.87 0.06 26.24
N SER A 510 34.11 -0.03 25.14
CA SER A 510 34.60 -0.49 23.84
C SER A 510 35.54 0.53 23.18
N LEU A 511 35.26 1.83 23.33
CA LEU A 511 36.11 2.91 22.84
C LEU A 511 37.42 2.99 23.64
N MET A 512 37.36 2.79 24.96
CA MET A 512 38.54 2.69 25.81
C MET A 512 39.41 1.47 25.47
N ALA A 513 38.80 0.34 25.06
CA ALA A 513 39.53 -0.85 24.66
C ALA A 513 40.10 -0.78 23.23
N ALA A 514 39.45 -0.04 22.32
CA ALA A 514 39.85 0.06 20.91
C ALA A 514 40.99 1.07 20.65
N GLN A 515 41.18 2.05 21.53
CA GLN A 515 42.31 2.97 21.46
C GLN A 515 43.35 2.60 22.52
N ASP A 516 44.49 2.09 22.08
CA ASP A 516 45.72 1.89 22.86
C ASP A 516 46.38 3.23 23.29
N ASN A 517 45.58 4.28 23.48
CA ASN A 517 46.00 5.64 23.82
C ASN A 517 45.75 5.91 25.31
N GLN A 518 46.82 5.97 26.09
CA GLN A 518 46.80 6.30 27.52
C GLN A 518 46.16 7.66 27.85
N GLU A 519 45.89 8.54 26.87
CA GLU A 519 45.24 9.84 27.05
C GLU A 519 43.71 9.77 27.27
N LEU A 520 43.05 8.69 26.85
CA LEU A 520 41.61 8.48 27.09
C LEU A 520 41.30 7.99 28.51
N ASN A 521 42.32 7.59 29.26
CA ASN A 521 42.23 6.99 30.59
C ASN A 521 41.96 8.00 31.71
N SER A 522 41.65 9.26 31.38
CA SER A 522 41.18 10.23 32.37
C SER A 522 39.75 9.87 32.79
N ASP A 523 39.51 9.74 34.10
CA ASP A 523 38.23 9.37 34.75
C ASP A 523 36.98 10.17 34.29
N ASN A 524 37.14 11.17 33.42
CA ASN A 524 36.10 12.10 33.01
C ASN A 524 35.70 12.00 31.51
N THR A 525 36.38 11.21 30.68
CA THR A 525 36.03 11.11 29.24
C THR A 525 34.69 10.42 29.02
N GLY A 526 34.40 9.37 29.78
CA GLY A 526 33.11 8.66 29.72
C GLY A 526 31.92 9.57 30.06
N ALA A 527 32.03 10.32 31.15
CA ALA A 527 31.01 11.29 31.57
C ALA A 527 30.80 12.41 30.54
N ARG A 528 31.85 12.83 29.83
CA ARG A 528 31.75 13.82 28.74
C ARG A 528 31.06 13.26 27.51
N LEU A 529 31.33 12.00 27.14
CA LEU A 529 30.64 11.33 26.04
C LEU A 529 29.16 11.11 26.37
N GLU A 530 28.87 10.69 27.60
CA GLU A 530 27.50 10.57 28.09
C GLU A 530 26.76 11.92 28.05
N ASN A 531 27.38 12.99 28.54
CA ASN A 531 26.79 14.34 28.47
C ASN A 531 26.54 14.77 27.01
N PHE A 532 27.51 14.54 26.11
CA PHE A 532 27.35 14.82 24.69
C PHE A 532 26.15 14.08 24.07
N LEU A 533 26.06 12.77 24.28
CA LEU A 533 24.96 11.94 23.77
C LEU A 533 23.61 12.35 24.39
N ASN A 534 23.58 12.63 25.69
CA ASN A 534 22.39 13.12 26.38
C ASN A 534 21.94 14.48 25.84
N ARG A 535 22.85 15.41 25.54
CA ARG A 535 22.46 16.70 24.95
C ARG A 535 21.87 16.53 23.56
N ILE A 536 22.44 15.67 22.70
CA ILE A 536 21.81 15.42 21.40
C ILE A 536 20.42 14.78 21.57
N TYR A 537 20.28 13.83 22.48
CA TYR A 537 19.01 13.16 22.71
C TYR A 537 17.94 14.06 23.33
N TYR A 538 18.30 14.84 24.36
CA TYR A 538 17.35 15.57 25.19
C TYR A 538 17.22 17.06 24.83
N ASP A 539 18.27 17.70 24.34
CA ASP A 539 18.23 19.13 23.96
C ASP A 539 17.78 19.32 22.50
N PHE A 540 18.11 18.36 21.62
CA PHE A 540 17.92 18.47 20.17
C PHE A 540 16.88 17.51 19.59
N ARG A 541 15.91 17.07 20.42
CA ARG A 541 14.87 16.12 19.99
C ARG A 541 14.12 16.63 18.77
N ASN A 542 14.01 15.78 17.77
CA ASN A 542 13.38 16.12 16.49
C ASN A 542 12.80 14.85 15.83
N LEU A 543 12.05 15.03 14.75
CA LEU A 543 11.40 13.93 14.04
C LEU A 543 12.31 13.23 13.02
N GLY A 544 13.50 13.77 12.73
CA GLY A 544 14.44 13.17 11.79
C GLY A 544 14.00 13.23 10.33
N VAL A 545 13.16 14.19 9.94
CA VAL A 545 12.59 14.26 8.57
C VAL A 545 13.34 15.27 7.71
N THR A 546 13.60 16.48 8.22
CA THR A 546 14.32 17.50 7.44
C THR A 546 15.79 17.13 7.28
N GLY A 547 16.47 17.62 6.25
CA GLY A 547 17.89 17.32 6.05
C GLY A 547 18.76 17.70 7.26
N MET A 548 18.45 18.84 7.87
CA MET A 548 19.09 19.30 9.10
C MET A 548 18.83 18.37 10.29
N ASP A 549 17.59 17.91 10.47
CA ASP A 549 17.23 16.94 11.52
C ASP A 549 17.95 15.60 11.32
N ARG A 550 17.98 15.10 10.08
CA ARG A 550 18.68 13.85 9.72
C ARG A 550 20.18 13.95 10.00
N ALA A 551 20.80 15.09 9.65
CA ALA A 551 22.23 15.32 9.88
C ALA A 551 22.54 15.39 11.38
N LEU A 552 21.67 16.04 12.15
CA LEU A 552 21.80 16.14 13.60
C LEU A 552 21.63 14.78 14.28
N ASN A 553 20.63 13.99 13.90
CA ASN A 553 20.41 12.67 14.47
C ASN A 553 21.53 11.69 14.10
N PHE A 554 22.04 11.74 12.87
CA PHE A 554 23.18 10.93 12.46
C PHE A 554 24.45 11.29 13.25
N SER A 555 24.61 12.56 13.66
CA SER A 555 25.77 12.97 14.47
C SER A 555 25.86 12.25 15.82
N ALA A 556 24.74 11.84 16.42
CA ALA A 556 24.71 11.02 17.64
C ALA A 556 25.14 9.57 17.39
N THR A 557 24.93 9.08 16.17
CA THR A 557 25.20 7.69 15.79
C THR A 557 26.70 7.45 15.59
N ASN A 558 27.45 8.48 15.18
CA ASN A 558 28.87 8.38 14.92
C ASN A 558 29.73 8.50 16.19
N ALA A 559 29.54 7.54 17.10
CA ALA A 559 30.23 7.48 18.38
C ALA A 559 31.77 7.53 18.28
N MET A 560 32.34 6.96 17.21
CA MET A 560 33.79 7.01 16.98
C MET A 560 34.29 8.44 16.68
N GLN A 561 33.58 9.20 15.85
CA GLN A 561 33.94 10.61 15.59
C GLN A 561 33.73 11.45 16.85
N ALA A 562 32.66 11.19 17.60
CA ALA A 562 32.44 11.83 18.90
C ALA A 562 33.59 11.54 19.88
N ALA A 563 34.05 10.29 19.96
CA ALA A 563 35.18 9.90 20.79
C ALA A 563 36.49 10.61 20.38
N GLU A 564 36.78 10.69 19.07
CA GLU A 564 37.96 11.41 18.57
C GLU A 564 37.89 12.92 18.91
N MET A 565 36.71 13.54 18.80
CA MET A 565 36.49 14.93 19.20
C MET A 565 36.72 15.16 20.70
N LEU A 566 36.20 14.26 21.53
CA LEU A 566 36.33 14.36 22.99
C LEU A 566 37.77 14.13 23.47
N ALA A 567 38.52 13.26 22.79
CA ALA A 567 39.94 13.01 23.04
C ALA A 567 40.80 14.25 22.80
N LYS A 568 40.49 15.04 21.75
CA LYS A 568 41.24 16.27 21.41
C LYS A 568 40.83 17.50 22.22
N THR A 569 39.73 17.42 22.96
CA THR A 569 39.16 18.54 23.72
C THR A 569 39.27 18.35 25.24
N THR A 570 40.28 17.62 25.70
CA THR A 570 40.49 17.30 27.13
C THR A 570 40.48 18.56 28.00
N GLY A 571 39.71 18.54 29.10
CA GLY A 571 39.53 19.69 29.98
C GLY A 571 38.52 20.74 29.49
N MET A 572 37.87 20.53 28.35
CA MET A 572 36.82 21.42 27.84
C MET A 572 35.43 20.76 27.87
N GLN A 573 34.39 21.57 28.00
CA GLN A 573 32.98 21.17 27.96
C GLN A 573 32.32 21.65 26.67
N LEU A 574 31.34 20.88 26.19
CA LEU A 574 30.54 21.25 25.03
C LEU A 574 29.65 22.45 25.39
N ASP A 575 29.75 23.53 24.62
CA ASP A 575 28.92 24.74 24.76
C ASP A 575 27.70 24.64 23.83
N THR A 576 27.96 24.70 22.52
CA THR A 576 26.95 24.79 21.46
C THR A 576 27.14 23.74 20.38
N ILE A 577 26.02 23.33 19.79
CA ILE A 577 25.95 22.54 18.56
C ILE A 577 25.17 23.35 17.54
N VAL A 578 25.76 23.63 16.39
CA VAL A 578 25.14 24.36 15.28
C VAL A 578 25.18 23.47 14.05
N VAL A 579 24.03 23.34 13.38
CA VAL A 579 23.92 22.65 12.10
C VAL A 579 23.58 23.66 11.03
N GLN A 580 24.36 23.68 9.96
CA GLN A 580 24.14 24.56 8.83
C GLN A 580 24.43 23.83 7.52
N GLN A 581 23.82 24.28 6.42
CA GLN A 581 24.08 23.69 5.12
C GLN A 581 25.55 23.86 4.72
N SER A 582 26.19 22.78 4.29
CA SER A 582 27.61 22.80 3.94
C SER A 582 27.80 23.47 2.57
N PRO A 583 28.77 24.40 2.44
CA PRO A 583 29.11 24.98 1.14
C PRO A 583 29.91 24.01 0.25
N VAL A 584 30.40 22.89 0.81
CA VAL A 584 31.26 21.92 0.11
C VAL A 584 30.53 20.59 0.01
N CYS A 585 29.85 20.37 -1.11
CA CYS A 585 29.13 19.13 -1.42
C CYS A 585 29.36 18.71 -2.86
N ARG A 586 29.18 17.41 -3.14
CA ARG A 586 29.09 16.96 -4.53
C ARG A 586 27.80 17.51 -5.14
N PRO A 587 27.76 17.83 -6.45
CA PRO A 587 26.52 18.19 -7.11
C PRO A 587 25.46 17.11 -6.91
N GLY A 588 24.26 17.50 -6.46
CA GLY A 588 23.17 16.58 -6.14
C GLY A 588 23.21 16.00 -4.72
N SER A 589 24.23 16.31 -3.91
CA SER A 589 24.25 15.98 -2.49
C SER A 589 23.61 17.09 -1.64
N GLU A 590 22.92 16.66 -0.59
CA GLU A 590 22.43 17.46 0.53
C GLU A 590 23.37 17.21 1.73
N CYS A 591 24.34 18.09 1.96
CA CYS A 591 25.21 17.99 3.14
C CYS A 591 25.12 19.17 4.09
N TYR A 592 25.36 18.87 5.36
CA TYR A 592 25.32 19.79 6.48
C TYR A 592 26.63 19.73 7.27
N ASP A 593 27.13 20.89 7.65
CA ASP A 593 28.23 21.02 8.59
C ASP A 593 27.66 20.96 10.01
N ILE A 594 28.14 20.01 10.81
CA ILE A 594 27.91 19.95 12.25
C ILE A 594 29.09 20.65 12.93
N ILE A 595 28.80 21.76 13.60
CA ILE A 595 29.80 22.60 14.27
C ILE A 595 29.56 22.52 15.77
N MET A 596 30.56 22.05 16.50
CA MET A 596 30.54 21.92 17.95
C MET A 596 31.58 22.85 18.56
N THR A 597 31.15 23.67 19.51
CA THR A 597 32.04 24.59 20.22
C THR A 597 32.29 24.07 21.62
N PHE A 598 33.56 24.02 22.02
CA PHE A 598 34.00 23.59 23.33
C PHE A 598 34.68 24.75 24.06
N PHE A 599 34.35 24.94 25.33
CA PHE A 599 34.92 25.98 26.18
C PHE A 599 35.59 25.36 27.41
N ASN A 600 36.56 26.07 28.01
CA ASN A 600 37.20 25.64 29.24
C ASN A 600 36.44 26.25 30.45
N PRO A 601 35.75 25.44 31.28
CA PRO A 601 35.00 25.96 32.43
C PRO A 601 35.90 26.47 33.56
N GLU A 602 37.13 25.97 33.68
CA GLU A 602 38.09 26.40 34.71
C GLU A 602 38.80 27.71 34.32
N ASN A 603 38.87 28.02 33.02
CA ASN A 603 39.51 29.22 32.52
C ASN A 603 38.84 29.77 31.25
N LEU A 604 37.90 30.69 31.45
CA LEU A 604 37.16 31.38 30.39
C LEU A 604 38.02 32.33 29.53
N GLN A 605 39.30 32.54 29.86
CA GLN A 605 40.22 33.34 29.03
C GLN A 605 40.86 32.54 27.90
N VAL A 606 40.76 31.20 27.95
CA VAL A 606 41.23 30.30 26.90
C VAL A 606 40.28 30.37 25.71
N ALA A 607 40.82 30.42 24.49
CA ALA A 607 40.00 30.40 23.28
C ALA A 607 39.20 29.09 23.19
N ASN A 608 37.95 29.20 22.71
CA ASN A 608 37.11 28.03 22.47
C ASN A 608 37.72 27.17 21.36
N THR A 609 37.54 25.86 21.47
CA THR A 609 37.90 24.92 20.40
C THR A 609 36.65 24.58 19.61
N VAL A 610 36.71 24.75 18.30
CA VAL A 610 35.62 24.40 17.38
C VAL A 610 35.99 23.11 16.67
N ALA A 611 35.09 22.12 16.70
CA ALA A 611 35.15 20.92 15.90
C ALA A 611 34.08 20.97 14.80
N ARG A 612 34.44 20.60 13.58
CA ARG A 612 33.50 20.52 12.45
C ARG A 612 33.70 19.26 11.64
N PHE A 613 32.59 18.61 11.32
CA PHE A 613 32.54 17.58 10.27
C PHE A 613 31.28 17.79 9.43
N ALA A 614 31.31 17.28 8.20
CA ALA A 614 30.19 17.34 7.28
C ALA A 614 29.46 15.99 7.22
N VAL A 615 28.15 16.03 7.08
CA VAL A 615 27.29 14.85 6.93
C VAL A 615 26.49 15.03 5.65
N ASP A 616 26.56 14.06 4.75
CA ASP A 616 25.71 13.95 3.56
C ASP A 616 24.47 13.11 3.92
N VAL A 617 23.28 13.69 3.77
CA VAL A 617 21.98 13.10 4.11
C VAL A 617 21.12 12.83 2.87
N SER A 618 21.72 12.80 1.69
CA SER A 618 21.02 12.59 0.41
C SER A 618 20.42 11.20 0.26
N ASP A 619 20.97 10.22 0.98
CA ASP A 619 20.56 8.82 0.96
C ASP A 619 19.87 8.44 2.29
N VAL A 620 19.20 7.29 2.30
CA VAL A 620 18.51 6.73 3.47
C VAL A 620 19.48 6.57 4.65
N ILE A 621 20.74 6.24 4.36
CA ILE A 621 21.81 6.11 5.34
C ILE A 621 22.77 7.28 5.14
N PRO A 622 22.78 8.26 6.05
CA PRO A 622 23.70 9.38 5.96
C PRO A 622 25.16 8.91 6.06
N VAL A 623 26.07 9.71 5.53
CA VAL A 623 27.51 9.43 5.54
C VAL A 623 28.31 10.64 5.99
N SER A 624 29.33 10.44 6.82
CA SER A 624 30.28 11.49 7.15
C SER A 624 31.20 11.79 5.96
N VAL A 625 31.40 13.07 5.67
CA VAL A 625 32.23 13.56 4.56
C VAL A 625 33.54 14.13 5.10
N GLY A 626 34.63 13.39 4.88
CA GLY A 626 35.98 13.78 5.28
C GLY A 626 36.26 13.66 6.78
N PRO A 627 37.48 14.03 7.22
CA PRO A 627 37.87 13.98 8.63
C PRO A 627 37.34 15.19 9.41
N VAL A 628 37.23 15.02 10.73
CA VAL A 628 36.89 16.14 11.64
C VAL A 628 37.99 17.21 11.58
N ARG A 629 37.58 18.47 11.48
CA ARG A 629 38.46 19.65 11.47
C ARG A 629 38.36 20.39 12.80
N TYR A 630 39.49 20.92 13.26
CA TYR A 630 39.57 21.66 14.52
C TYR A 630 40.25 23.01 14.30
N TRP A 631 39.76 24.04 14.97
CA TRP A 631 40.44 25.35 15.08
C TRP A 631 40.02 26.06 16.36
N SER A 632 40.78 27.07 16.77
CA SER A 632 40.42 27.91 17.91
C SER A 632 39.61 29.13 17.46
N GLN A 633 38.57 29.46 18.23
CA GLN A 633 37.73 30.64 18.05
C GLN A 633 37.65 31.40 19.37
N ARG A 634 37.67 32.74 19.32
CA ARG A 634 37.60 33.60 20.50
C ARG A 634 36.41 34.52 20.41
#